data_AF-A0A9N8HCP8-F1
#
_entry.id   AF-A0A9N8HCP8-F1
#
_cell.length_a   1.000
_cell.length_b   1.000
_cell.length_c   1.000
_cell.angle_alpha   90.00
_cell.angle_beta   90.00
_cell.angle_gamma   90.00
#
_symmetry.space_group_name_H-M   'P 1'
#
loop_
_entity.id
_entity.type
_entity.pdbx_description
1 polymer ?
#
loop_
_entity_poly.entity_id
_entity_poly.type
_entity_poly.pdbx_seq_one_letter_code
_entity_poly.pdbx_strand_id
1 'polypeptide(L)'
;MRMLALQKLLVALFFFFIGVSAQDDTDIIWSSTGGGWRAMFADIGYVNVFQQAGLMTHNSTRFSQVSTVSGGSWFSTQLFFSPEFYNQTVLAETPDDLYDFVVSWMNTYYNISTDVDDATRSQCNTTDLKASENYDPERDVVSVLQDICYLLVQFDFDWALFIQEMMRAASTDFGDPSFVDTIALPENRIEPMQEADLLVQAALVPASRVRPDNYGEVDWTTGVYFGHDNDNDDTASLFTVVLSAAYIVADTGSRFWYGYEDKTSELQTYVAPTPAKHSWSDWEDFYLWQGDPTTGNLEINNTATVKATSKGIFRTPFGGSEETNVIQVASISSAAGGNGSPLSPVVYNQMLSIGVFVIEENSVKTVWRVLAGIAAGVGATIVGYFVVSYVGFNCHLCEKPMSHKMGIGIGIIFGALIGLITGLFYGLGSILIPTIYDNGVGAIYKNSTFDNFAICSQWPNTCAEEDGFLIDGWFIDNPAVVINVGHYQQKIGATESKGKTVKLIITNTNEEWNTTFNYAQYLQYFSTYFNNNIGPGDFLWAPGYWAPFRSPQIFEEYLDQKGLDDLLEPVPNTNFTTALLTGTTIDNPSFGVTAGMSVEILLLNLNENITTFVVGKQAVEKFTDPLANMTRSIAASEVLVQRVRDFVG
;
A
#
# COMPACT_ATOMS: atom_id res chain seq x y z
N MET A 1 10.04 46.11 -54.43
CA MET A 1 10.26 44.68 -54.06
C MET A 1 11.36 44.47 -53.02
N ARG A 2 12.54 45.11 -53.08
CA ARG A 2 13.62 44.91 -52.08
C ARG A 2 13.31 45.39 -50.64
N MET A 3 12.49 46.42 -50.46
CA MET A 3 12.08 46.90 -49.12
C MET A 3 11.13 45.93 -48.38
N LEU A 4 10.26 45.21 -49.12
CA LEU A 4 9.30 44.29 -48.53
C LEU A 4 9.99 43.01 -47.99
N ALA A 5 11.08 42.58 -48.65
CA ALA A 5 11.89 41.45 -48.19
C ALA A 5 12.68 41.80 -46.92
N LEU A 6 13.21 43.03 -46.83
CA LEU A 6 13.94 43.49 -45.64
C LEU A 6 13.00 43.64 -44.43
N GLN A 7 11.76 44.09 -44.64
CA GLN A 7 10.76 44.22 -43.58
C GLN A 7 10.28 42.85 -43.07
N LYS A 8 10.11 41.86 -43.96
CA LYS A 8 9.81 40.48 -43.54
C LYS A 8 10.97 39.81 -42.82
N LEU A 9 12.22 40.09 -43.23
CA LEU A 9 13.41 39.59 -42.54
C LEU A 9 13.59 40.23 -41.16
N LEU A 10 13.35 41.54 -41.03
CA LEU A 10 13.40 42.25 -39.76
C LEU A 10 12.28 41.80 -38.82
N VAL A 11 11.06 41.56 -39.31
CA VAL A 11 9.97 41.00 -38.50
C VAL A 11 10.29 39.57 -38.08
N ALA A 12 10.83 38.73 -38.98
CA ALA A 12 11.27 37.39 -38.64
C ALA A 12 12.41 37.40 -37.59
N LEU A 13 13.39 38.30 -37.71
CA LEU A 13 14.46 38.50 -36.73
C LEU A 13 13.92 39.08 -35.39
N PHE A 14 12.93 39.97 -35.43
CA PHE A 14 12.31 40.52 -34.22
C PHE A 14 11.51 39.45 -33.45
N PHE A 15 10.83 38.55 -34.15
CA PHE A 15 10.20 37.38 -33.52
C PHE A 15 11.22 36.33 -33.05
N PHE A 16 12.37 36.21 -33.73
CA PHE A 16 13.46 35.32 -33.30
C PHE A 16 14.18 35.81 -32.02
N PHE A 17 14.22 37.12 -31.77
CA PHE A 17 14.89 37.71 -30.60
C PHE A 17 13.95 37.98 -29.40
N ILE A 18 12.63 37.97 -29.57
CA ILE A 18 11.66 38.16 -28.46
C ILE A 18 11.18 36.81 -27.88
N GLY A 19 11.52 35.70 -28.52
CA GLY A 19 11.11 34.35 -28.09
C GLY A 19 12.07 33.64 -27.14
N VAL A 20 13.16 34.28 -26.67
CA VAL A 20 13.88 33.76 -25.49
C VAL A 20 13.09 34.21 -24.26
N SER A 21 11.92 33.60 -24.09
CA SER A 21 11.32 33.49 -22.76
C SER A 21 12.43 33.00 -21.85
N ALA A 22 12.74 33.73 -20.78
CA ALA A 22 13.58 33.16 -19.73
C ALA A 22 12.91 31.83 -19.38
N GLN A 23 13.56 30.73 -19.77
CA GLN A 23 13.06 29.40 -19.49
C GLN A 23 12.94 29.36 -17.98
N ASP A 24 11.71 29.25 -17.50
CA ASP A 24 11.43 29.30 -16.07
C ASP A 24 12.20 28.14 -15.45
N ASP A 25 13.21 28.45 -14.64
CA ASP A 25 14.18 27.51 -14.05
C ASP A 25 13.53 26.74 -12.88
N THR A 26 12.21 26.53 -12.99
CA THR A 26 11.39 25.87 -12.00
C THR A 26 11.55 24.36 -12.19
N ASP A 27 12.19 23.74 -11.20
CA ASP A 27 12.31 22.29 -11.10
C ASP A 27 10.95 21.61 -11.00
N ILE A 28 10.83 20.46 -11.64
CA ILE A 28 9.62 19.64 -11.68
C ILE A 28 9.94 18.27 -11.11
N ILE A 29 9.16 17.81 -10.14
CA ILE A 29 9.27 16.46 -9.57
C ILE A 29 7.95 15.71 -9.74
N TRP A 30 8.02 14.38 -9.85
CA TRP A 30 6.84 13.52 -10.03
C TRP A 30 6.77 12.43 -8.97
N SER A 31 5.62 12.27 -8.32
CA SER A 31 5.30 11.18 -7.39
C SER A 31 4.10 10.37 -7.89
N SER A 32 4.19 9.04 -7.90
CA SER A 32 3.11 8.13 -8.31
C SER A 32 2.74 7.10 -7.25
N THR A 33 1.45 6.79 -7.14
CA THR A 33 0.95 5.80 -6.17
C THR A 33 1.18 4.35 -6.60
N GLY A 34 0.99 3.45 -5.64
CA GLY A 34 1.17 2.02 -5.73
C GLY A 34 0.29 1.26 -6.72
N GLY A 35 -1.04 1.27 -6.50
CA GLY A 35 -2.11 0.74 -7.37
C GLY A 35 -1.95 -0.60 -8.11
N GLY A 36 -0.91 -1.40 -7.87
CA GLY A 36 -0.57 -2.61 -8.63
C GLY A 36 -0.56 -2.38 -10.15
N TRP A 37 -1.11 -3.33 -10.91
CA TRP A 37 -1.20 -3.23 -12.38
C TRP A 37 -1.90 -1.96 -12.85
N ARG A 38 -2.92 -1.49 -12.12
CA ARG A 38 -3.62 -0.25 -12.48
C ARG A 38 -2.66 0.96 -12.47
N ALA A 39 -1.80 1.08 -11.46
CA ALA A 39 -0.79 2.14 -11.42
C ALA A 39 0.18 2.05 -12.57
N MET A 40 0.74 0.85 -12.80
CA MET A 40 1.70 0.61 -13.88
C MET A 40 1.16 1.10 -15.23
N PHE A 41 -0.06 0.72 -15.59
CA PHE A 41 -0.64 1.07 -16.89
C PHE A 41 -1.19 2.49 -16.96
N ALA A 42 -1.66 3.05 -15.84
CA ALA A 42 -2.03 4.47 -15.79
C ALA A 42 -0.79 5.36 -15.99
N ASP A 43 0.34 5.02 -15.38
CA ASP A 43 1.60 5.76 -15.51
C ASP A 43 2.15 5.73 -16.93
N ILE A 44 1.97 4.63 -17.67
CA ILE A 44 2.25 4.58 -19.12
C ILE A 44 1.44 5.65 -19.89
N GLY A 45 0.17 5.82 -19.54
CA GLY A 45 -0.67 6.87 -20.14
C GLY A 45 -0.19 8.27 -19.77
N TYR A 46 0.16 8.47 -18.50
CA TYR A 46 0.63 9.77 -18.00
C TYR A 46 1.97 10.19 -18.61
N VAL A 47 2.94 9.29 -18.81
CA VAL A 47 4.20 9.68 -19.45
C VAL A 47 4.05 10.07 -20.91
N ASN A 48 3.09 9.51 -21.62
CA ASN A 48 2.76 10.00 -22.96
C ASN A 48 2.13 11.40 -22.90
N VAL A 49 1.26 11.67 -21.93
CA VAL A 49 0.77 13.04 -21.68
C VAL A 49 1.92 14.00 -21.33
N PHE A 50 2.89 13.57 -20.55
CA PHE A 50 4.08 14.36 -20.22
C PHE A 50 4.97 14.61 -21.44
N GLN A 51 5.12 13.63 -22.33
CA GLN A 51 5.79 13.81 -23.62
C GLN A 51 5.06 14.85 -24.47
N GLN A 52 3.74 14.74 -24.61
CA GLN A 52 2.94 15.71 -25.36
C GLN A 52 3.03 17.10 -24.74
N ALA A 53 3.14 17.21 -23.41
CA ALA A 53 3.36 18.46 -22.69
C ALA A 53 4.80 19.01 -22.81
N GLY A 54 5.74 18.28 -23.42
CA GLY A 54 7.13 18.70 -23.57
C GLY A 54 7.99 18.49 -22.32
N LEU A 55 7.54 17.66 -21.38
CA LEU A 55 8.30 17.30 -20.17
C LEU A 55 9.21 16.09 -20.38
N MET A 56 8.94 15.28 -21.40
CA MET A 56 9.77 14.15 -21.79
C MET A 56 9.97 14.19 -23.31
N THR A 57 11.18 13.85 -23.77
CA THR A 57 11.54 13.87 -25.19
C THR A 57 12.40 12.66 -25.54
N HIS A 58 12.88 12.60 -26.79
CA HIS A 58 13.82 11.56 -27.21
C HIS A 58 15.16 11.58 -26.48
N ASN A 59 15.58 12.73 -25.94
CA ASN A 59 16.95 12.91 -25.46
C ASN A 59 17.02 13.48 -24.04
N SER A 60 15.90 13.88 -23.45
CA SER A 60 15.89 14.50 -22.12
C SER A 60 14.52 14.46 -21.48
N THR A 61 14.52 14.66 -20.17
CA THR A 61 13.34 14.93 -19.36
C THR A 61 13.52 16.25 -18.61
N ARG A 62 12.40 16.94 -18.33
CA ARG A 62 12.35 18.12 -17.45
C ARG A 62 12.10 17.74 -15.99
N PHE A 63 11.87 16.45 -15.70
CA PHE A 63 11.72 15.99 -14.32
C PHE A 63 13.09 15.88 -13.66
N SER A 64 13.28 16.59 -12.56
CA SER A 64 14.49 16.47 -11.75
C SER A 64 14.49 15.16 -10.96
N GLN A 65 13.31 14.64 -10.59
CA GLN A 65 13.13 13.42 -9.80
C GLN A 65 11.78 12.73 -10.08
N VAL A 66 11.77 11.40 -10.03
CA VAL A 66 10.57 10.56 -10.11
C VAL A 66 10.55 9.59 -8.93
N SER A 67 9.47 9.60 -8.15
CA SER A 67 9.26 8.69 -7.03
C SER A 67 8.02 7.84 -7.22
N THR A 68 8.12 6.55 -6.95
CA THR A 68 7.04 5.59 -7.13
C THR A 68 6.95 4.57 -6.01
N VAL A 69 5.77 3.94 -5.92
CA VAL A 69 5.44 2.86 -4.99
C VAL A 69 4.85 1.69 -5.80
N SER A 70 4.95 0.46 -5.31
CA SER A 70 4.28 -0.76 -5.79
C SER A 70 4.29 -0.94 -7.31
N GLY A 71 3.14 -1.01 -7.98
CA GLY A 71 3.05 -1.14 -9.43
C GLY A 71 3.64 0.04 -10.19
N GLY A 72 3.62 1.24 -9.61
CA GLY A 72 4.38 2.39 -10.12
C GLY A 72 5.88 2.11 -10.16
N SER A 73 6.40 1.26 -9.27
CA SER A 73 7.81 0.87 -9.27
C SER A 73 8.17 -0.15 -10.34
N TRP A 74 7.22 -1.03 -10.73
CA TRP A 74 7.38 -1.86 -11.94
C TRP A 74 7.50 -0.97 -13.18
N PHE A 75 6.63 0.03 -13.27
CA PHE A 75 6.66 1.03 -14.33
C PHE A 75 8.00 1.81 -14.33
N SER A 76 8.39 2.44 -13.22
CA SER A 76 9.52 3.36 -13.20
C SER A 76 10.86 2.67 -13.40
N THR A 77 11.02 1.43 -12.92
CA THR A 77 12.23 0.65 -13.21
C THR A 77 12.35 0.40 -14.71
N GLN A 78 11.29 -0.02 -15.40
CA GLN A 78 11.32 -0.16 -16.87
C GLN A 78 11.55 1.18 -17.58
N LEU A 79 10.89 2.26 -17.15
CA LEU A 79 11.06 3.60 -17.71
C LEU A 79 12.51 4.08 -17.67
N PHE A 80 13.21 3.84 -16.55
CA PHE A 80 14.55 4.37 -16.33
C PHE A 80 15.67 3.54 -16.97
N PHE A 81 15.49 2.23 -17.12
CA PHE A 81 16.60 1.35 -17.56
C PHE A 81 16.29 0.53 -18.82
N SER A 82 15.11 0.66 -19.42
CA SER A 82 14.81 0.02 -20.71
C SER A 82 14.53 1.05 -21.81
N PRO A 83 15.45 1.22 -22.78
CA PRO A 83 15.21 2.08 -23.94
C PRO A 83 13.98 1.67 -24.73
N GLU A 84 13.72 0.37 -24.86
CA GLU A 84 12.62 -0.13 -25.68
C GLU A 84 11.25 0.03 -25.01
N PHE A 85 11.19 -0.08 -23.69
CA PHE A 85 10.00 0.31 -22.95
C PHE A 85 9.74 1.82 -23.10
N TYR A 86 10.76 2.68 -22.97
CA TYR A 86 10.61 4.12 -23.13
C TYR A 86 10.13 4.50 -24.54
N ASN A 87 10.70 3.87 -25.58
CA ASN A 87 10.30 4.07 -26.97
C ASN A 87 8.83 3.69 -27.22
N GLN A 88 8.37 2.58 -26.64
CA GLN A 88 6.99 2.10 -26.85
C GLN A 88 5.95 2.79 -25.97
N THR A 89 6.37 3.57 -24.97
CA THR A 89 5.46 4.24 -24.03
C THR A 89 5.53 5.75 -24.18
N VAL A 90 6.62 6.37 -23.74
CA VAL A 90 6.81 7.82 -23.79
C VAL A 90 6.75 8.34 -25.22
N LEU A 91 7.38 7.63 -26.16
CA LEU A 91 7.51 8.05 -27.56
C LEU A 91 6.47 7.40 -28.49
N ALA A 92 5.44 6.76 -27.94
CA ALA A 92 4.33 6.26 -28.73
C ALA A 92 3.70 7.39 -29.57
N GLU A 93 3.55 7.15 -30.87
CA GLU A 93 3.06 8.17 -31.81
C GLU A 93 1.58 8.48 -31.58
N THR A 94 0.80 7.48 -31.17
CA THR A 94 -0.63 7.59 -30.95
C THR A 94 -1.08 6.91 -29.65
N PRO A 95 -2.23 7.33 -29.08
CA PRO A 95 -2.85 6.62 -27.96
C PRO A 95 -3.24 5.17 -28.27
N ASP A 96 -3.47 4.81 -29.54
CA ASP A 96 -3.77 3.43 -29.94
C ASP A 96 -2.51 2.55 -29.92
N ASP A 97 -1.31 3.10 -30.19
CA ASP A 97 -0.06 2.35 -30.02
C ASP A 97 0.17 1.94 -28.56
N LEU A 98 -0.23 2.80 -27.62
CA LEU A 98 -0.21 2.47 -26.19
C LEU A 98 -1.22 1.40 -25.81
N TYR A 99 -2.42 1.44 -26.42
CA TYR A 99 -3.40 0.37 -26.24
C TYR A 99 -2.81 -0.97 -26.66
N ASP A 100 -2.24 -1.03 -27.87
CA ASP A 100 -1.65 -2.25 -28.42
C ASP A 100 -0.46 -2.73 -27.58
N PHE A 101 0.38 -1.81 -27.09
CA PHE A 101 1.46 -2.13 -26.16
C PHE A 101 0.95 -2.79 -24.87
N VAL A 102 -0.07 -2.20 -24.22
CA VAL A 102 -0.63 -2.76 -22.98
C VAL A 102 -1.26 -4.13 -23.22
N VAL A 103 -1.96 -4.31 -24.35
CA VAL A 103 -2.48 -5.63 -24.73
C VAL A 103 -1.36 -6.65 -24.92
N SER A 104 -0.27 -6.29 -25.61
CA SER A 104 0.89 -7.19 -25.81
C SER A 104 1.55 -7.55 -24.48
N TRP A 105 1.80 -6.56 -23.63
CA TRP A 105 2.39 -6.76 -22.30
C TRP A 105 1.53 -7.70 -21.46
N MET A 106 0.21 -7.48 -21.42
CA MET A 106 -0.71 -8.32 -20.65
C MET A 106 -0.86 -9.72 -21.25
N ASN A 107 -0.78 -9.88 -22.58
CA ASN A 107 -0.74 -11.20 -23.21
C ASN A 107 0.54 -11.97 -22.85
N THR A 108 1.66 -11.27 -22.67
CA THR A 108 2.89 -11.89 -22.20
C THR A 108 2.76 -12.34 -20.74
N TYR A 109 2.15 -11.52 -19.90
CA TYR A 109 1.78 -11.90 -18.54
C TYR A 109 0.79 -13.08 -18.49
N TYR A 110 -0.19 -13.10 -19.41
CA TYR A 110 -1.11 -14.23 -19.59
C TYR A 110 -0.37 -15.53 -19.90
N ASN A 111 0.64 -15.48 -20.78
CA ASN A 111 1.37 -16.66 -21.24
C ASN A 111 2.24 -17.30 -20.15
N ILE A 112 2.77 -16.50 -19.21
CA ILE A 112 3.47 -17.05 -18.05
C ILE A 112 2.52 -17.47 -16.94
N SER A 113 1.29 -16.98 -16.91
CA SER A 113 0.27 -17.47 -15.98
C SER A 113 -0.15 -18.86 -16.44
N THR A 114 0.13 -19.93 -15.70
CA THR A 114 -0.21 -21.29 -16.15
C THR A 114 -1.69 -21.58 -15.94
N ASP A 115 -2.23 -22.55 -16.69
CA ASP A 115 -3.48 -23.16 -16.26
C ASP A 115 -3.21 -23.89 -14.96
N VAL A 116 -3.84 -23.42 -13.90
CA VAL A 116 -3.73 -24.00 -12.57
C VAL A 116 -4.09 -25.48 -12.65
N ASP A 117 -3.20 -26.37 -12.20
CA ASP A 117 -3.47 -27.80 -12.18
C ASP A 117 -4.55 -28.16 -11.14
N ASP A 118 -5.16 -29.35 -11.27
CA ASP A 118 -6.25 -29.74 -10.37
C ASP A 118 -5.82 -29.82 -8.89
N ALA A 119 -4.53 -30.08 -8.64
CA ALA A 119 -3.97 -30.11 -7.29
C ALA A 119 -3.97 -28.71 -6.66
N THR A 120 -3.50 -27.71 -7.41
CA THR A 120 -3.48 -26.31 -6.99
C THR A 120 -4.90 -25.74 -6.91
N ARG A 121 -5.80 -26.08 -7.84
CA ARG A 121 -7.24 -25.76 -7.74
C ARG A 121 -7.87 -26.29 -6.47
N SER A 122 -7.53 -27.52 -6.09
CA SER A 122 -8.01 -28.14 -4.85
C SER A 122 -7.42 -27.45 -3.62
N GLN A 123 -6.12 -27.12 -3.64
CA GLN A 123 -5.44 -26.45 -2.53
C GLN A 123 -5.95 -25.02 -2.30
N CYS A 124 -6.18 -24.27 -3.37
CA CYS A 124 -6.69 -22.91 -3.32
C CYS A 124 -8.22 -22.86 -3.48
N ASN A 125 -8.92 -23.97 -3.21
CA ASN A 125 -10.37 -23.98 -3.35
C ASN A 125 -11.01 -23.16 -2.24
N THR A 126 -11.57 -22.02 -2.61
CA THR A 126 -12.27 -21.12 -1.70
C THR A 126 -13.80 -21.26 -1.77
N THR A 127 -14.35 -22.25 -2.48
CA THR A 127 -15.81 -22.40 -2.68
C THR A 127 -16.63 -22.54 -1.39
N ASP A 128 -15.99 -22.99 -0.31
CA ASP A 128 -16.63 -23.11 1.00
C ASP A 128 -16.75 -21.75 1.73
N LEU A 129 -16.01 -20.74 1.28
CA LEU A 129 -16.13 -19.36 1.75
C LEU A 129 -17.26 -18.69 0.97
N LYS A 130 -18.37 -18.41 1.65
CA LYS A 130 -19.42 -17.57 1.06
C LYS A 130 -19.03 -16.11 1.23
N ALA A 131 -18.99 -15.37 0.13
CA ALA A 131 -19.00 -13.91 0.17
C ALA A 131 -20.19 -13.45 1.03
N SER A 132 -19.94 -12.53 1.96
CA SER A 132 -21.00 -11.94 2.77
C SER A 132 -21.96 -11.18 1.85
N GLU A 133 -23.28 -11.40 1.96
CA GLU A 133 -24.29 -10.73 1.12
C GLU A 133 -24.30 -9.19 1.28
N ASN A 134 -23.67 -8.67 2.33
CA ASN A 134 -23.51 -7.22 2.57
C ASN A 134 -22.14 -6.68 2.12
N TYR A 135 -21.30 -7.53 1.54
CA TYR A 135 -19.98 -7.16 1.06
C TYR A 135 -20.04 -6.86 -0.43
N ASP A 136 -19.35 -5.81 -0.85
CA ASP A 136 -19.35 -5.30 -2.21
C ASP A 136 -19.05 -6.42 -3.23
N PRO A 137 -19.98 -6.79 -4.12
CA PRO A 137 -19.79 -7.88 -5.09
C PRO A 137 -18.68 -7.60 -6.12
N GLU A 138 -18.21 -6.37 -6.23
CA GLU A 138 -17.04 -6.04 -7.07
C GLU A 138 -15.71 -6.32 -6.38
N ARG A 139 -15.74 -6.46 -5.04
CA ARG A 139 -14.63 -6.95 -4.22
C ARG A 139 -14.94 -8.37 -3.78
N ASP A 140 -15.00 -9.32 -4.69
CA ASP A 140 -15.04 -10.73 -4.27
C ASP A 140 -13.69 -11.12 -3.67
N VAL A 141 -13.48 -10.81 -2.39
CA VAL A 141 -12.27 -11.16 -1.63
C VAL A 141 -12.01 -12.65 -1.71
N VAL A 142 -13.05 -13.48 -1.86
CA VAL A 142 -12.91 -14.93 -1.99
C VAL A 142 -12.26 -15.29 -3.34
N SER A 143 -12.65 -14.61 -4.43
CA SER A 143 -11.99 -14.77 -5.74
C SER A 143 -10.58 -14.21 -5.73
N VAL A 144 -10.36 -13.02 -5.17
CA VAL A 144 -9.03 -12.39 -5.11
C VAL A 144 -8.07 -13.26 -4.29
N LEU A 145 -8.51 -13.83 -3.17
CA LEU A 145 -7.71 -14.77 -2.37
C LEU A 145 -7.38 -16.04 -3.14
N GLN A 146 -8.32 -16.55 -3.94
CA GLN A 146 -8.09 -17.71 -4.79
C GLN A 146 -7.06 -17.41 -5.88
N ASP A 147 -7.19 -16.28 -6.57
CA ASP A 147 -6.26 -15.84 -7.62
C ASP A 147 -4.85 -15.61 -7.05
N ILE A 148 -4.75 -14.90 -5.91
CA ILE A 148 -3.51 -14.74 -5.17
C ILE A 148 -2.92 -16.12 -4.82
N CYS A 149 -3.71 -17.04 -4.27
CA CYS A 149 -3.23 -18.39 -3.95
C CYS A 149 -2.69 -19.13 -5.18
N TYR A 150 -3.34 -19.02 -6.35
CA TYR A 150 -2.88 -19.64 -7.59
C TYR A 150 -1.54 -19.12 -8.06
N LEU A 151 -1.39 -17.80 -8.11
CA LEU A 151 -0.13 -17.15 -8.45
C LEU A 151 0.98 -17.63 -7.54
N LEU A 152 0.71 -17.63 -6.24
CA LEU A 152 1.72 -17.98 -5.27
C LEU A 152 2.09 -19.45 -5.35
N VAL A 153 1.15 -20.38 -5.44
CA VAL A 153 1.50 -21.80 -5.66
C VAL A 153 2.34 -21.97 -6.93
N GLN A 154 2.04 -21.22 -7.99
CA GLN A 154 2.78 -21.28 -9.24
C GLN A 154 4.24 -20.81 -9.10
N PHE A 155 4.50 -19.79 -8.28
CA PHE A 155 5.83 -19.21 -8.07
C PHE A 155 6.43 -19.56 -6.70
N ASP A 156 6.10 -20.74 -6.16
CA ASP A 156 6.58 -21.24 -4.86
C ASP A 156 6.44 -20.24 -3.71
N PHE A 157 5.37 -19.45 -3.78
CA PHE A 157 4.98 -18.40 -2.85
C PHE A 157 6.06 -17.32 -2.68
N ASP A 158 6.98 -17.21 -3.63
CA ASP A 158 8.03 -16.18 -3.69
C ASP A 158 7.56 -15.02 -4.57
N TRP A 159 7.26 -13.89 -3.90
CA TRP A 159 6.80 -12.69 -4.59
C TRP A 159 7.86 -12.09 -5.52
N ALA A 160 9.13 -12.08 -5.12
CA ALA A 160 10.20 -11.54 -5.96
C ALA A 160 10.48 -12.43 -7.17
N LEU A 161 10.36 -13.75 -7.02
CA LEU A 161 10.41 -14.67 -8.16
C LEU A 161 9.27 -14.41 -9.14
N PHE A 162 8.05 -14.20 -8.64
CA PHE A 162 6.92 -13.83 -9.48
C PHE A 162 7.20 -12.55 -10.29
N ILE A 163 7.65 -11.47 -9.62
CA ILE A 163 7.98 -10.20 -10.30
C ILE A 163 9.11 -10.41 -11.31
N GLN A 164 10.13 -11.20 -10.98
CA GLN A 164 11.22 -11.53 -11.91
C GLN A 164 10.69 -12.18 -13.20
N GLU A 165 9.84 -13.19 -13.11
CA GLU A 165 9.30 -13.89 -14.28
C GLU A 165 8.34 -12.99 -15.08
N MET A 166 7.51 -12.20 -14.41
CA MET A 166 6.63 -11.21 -15.04
C MET A 166 7.41 -10.20 -15.87
N MET A 167 8.42 -9.57 -15.27
CA MET A 167 9.22 -8.54 -15.92
C MET A 167 10.13 -9.12 -17.01
N ARG A 168 10.70 -10.32 -16.82
CA ARG A 168 11.52 -11.00 -17.83
C ARG A 168 10.69 -11.38 -19.05
N ALA A 169 9.49 -11.90 -18.84
CA ALA A 169 8.60 -12.23 -19.94
C ALA A 169 8.26 -10.97 -20.73
N ALA A 170 7.75 -9.93 -20.05
CA ALA A 170 7.40 -8.67 -20.67
C ALA A 170 8.57 -8.05 -21.45
N SER A 171 9.75 -7.98 -20.84
CA SER A 171 10.92 -7.37 -21.47
C SER A 171 11.45 -8.16 -22.65
N THR A 172 11.28 -9.48 -22.65
CA THR A 172 11.55 -10.29 -23.83
C THR A 172 10.61 -9.95 -24.98
N ASP A 173 9.32 -9.77 -24.70
CA ASP A 173 8.30 -9.44 -25.71
C ASP A 173 8.52 -8.06 -26.34
N PHE A 174 8.79 -7.05 -25.52
CA PHE A 174 9.04 -5.69 -26.02
C PHE A 174 10.48 -5.45 -26.52
N GLY A 175 11.35 -6.46 -26.48
CA GLY A 175 12.64 -6.45 -27.18
C GLY A 175 13.87 -6.07 -26.34
N ASP A 176 13.79 -6.07 -25.02
CA ASP A 176 14.91 -5.77 -24.10
C ASP A 176 15.02 -6.83 -22.98
N PRO A 177 15.42 -8.07 -23.31
CA PRO A 177 15.55 -9.14 -22.32
C PRO A 177 16.68 -8.88 -21.31
N SER A 178 17.66 -8.02 -21.63
CA SER A 178 18.79 -7.70 -20.74
C SER A 178 18.43 -6.76 -19.60
N PHE A 179 17.36 -5.98 -19.73
CA PHE A 179 16.93 -5.03 -18.72
C PHE A 179 16.84 -5.67 -17.32
N VAL A 180 16.29 -6.88 -17.19
CA VAL A 180 16.06 -7.52 -15.88
C VAL A 180 17.32 -7.79 -15.06
N ASP A 181 18.48 -7.92 -15.70
CA ASP A 181 19.76 -8.14 -15.03
C ASP A 181 20.56 -6.84 -14.87
N THR A 182 19.99 -5.70 -15.27
CA THR A 182 20.64 -4.39 -15.19
C THR A 182 20.80 -3.96 -13.74
N ILE A 183 22.03 -3.59 -13.35
CA ILE A 183 22.28 -2.98 -12.03
C ILE A 183 21.68 -1.57 -12.03
N ALA A 184 20.89 -1.24 -11.01
CA ALA A 184 20.18 0.03 -10.91
C ALA A 184 21.13 1.16 -10.45
N LEU A 185 22.07 1.52 -11.31
CA LEU A 185 23.08 2.56 -11.13
C LEU A 185 22.85 3.76 -12.06
N PRO A 186 23.36 4.95 -11.72
CA PRO A 186 23.12 6.16 -12.50
C PRO A 186 23.57 6.05 -13.96
N GLU A 187 24.75 5.46 -14.20
CA GLU A 187 25.31 5.26 -15.53
C GLU A 187 24.51 4.28 -16.42
N ASN A 188 23.66 3.44 -15.81
CA ASN A 188 22.82 2.49 -16.52
C ASN A 188 21.44 3.07 -16.87
N ARG A 189 21.10 4.28 -16.41
CA ARG A 189 19.87 4.97 -16.82
C ARG A 189 19.89 5.23 -18.33
N ILE A 190 18.74 5.18 -18.97
CA ILE A 190 18.61 5.55 -20.38
C ILE A 190 18.89 7.04 -20.58
N GLU A 191 19.39 7.43 -21.76
CA GLU A 191 19.81 8.81 -22.08
C GLU A 191 18.76 9.87 -21.67
N PRO A 192 17.45 9.73 -21.98
CA PRO A 192 16.46 10.73 -21.58
C PRO A 192 16.28 10.91 -20.07
N MET A 193 16.62 9.89 -19.27
CA MET A 193 16.41 9.85 -17.83
C MET A 193 17.72 10.07 -17.04
N GLN A 194 18.81 10.41 -17.72
CA GLN A 194 20.13 10.57 -17.10
C GLN A 194 20.22 11.72 -16.09
N GLU A 195 19.35 12.72 -16.18
CA GLU A 195 19.36 13.88 -15.26
C GLU A 195 18.27 13.79 -14.17
N ALA A 196 17.39 12.78 -14.26
CA ALA A 196 16.31 12.57 -13.29
C ALA A 196 16.75 11.55 -12.24
N ASP A 197 16.56 11.85 -10.95
CA ASP A 197 16.75 10.83 -9.91
C ASP A 197 15.55 9.88 -9.88
N LEU A 198 15.78 8.58 -9.62
CA LEU A 198 14.74 7.59 -9.37
C LEU A 198 14.66 7.26 -7.88
N LEU A 199 13.45 7.27 -7.32
CA LEU A 199 13.20 6.92 -5.92
C LEU A 199 12.10 5.87 -5.84
N VAL A 200 12.46 4.64 -5.48
CA VAL A 200 11.49 3.53 -5.32
C VAL A 200 11.26 3.29 -3.84
N GLN A 201 10.07 3.61 -3.35
CA GLN A 201 9.73 3.49 -1.95
C GLN A 201 9.16 2.11 -1.62
N ALA A 202 9.68 1.51 -0.55
CA ALA A 202 9.20 0.29 0.09
C ALA A 202 8.97 0.54 1.60
N ALA A 203 8.58 -0.51 2.32
CA ALA A 203 8.48 -0.50 3.77
C ALA A 203 9.40 -1.57 4.37
N LEU A 204 10.25 -1.18 5.32
CA LEU A 204 11.08 -2.09 6.10
C LEU A 204 10.30 -2.57 7.32
N VAL A 205 10.16 -3.87 7.46
CA VAL A 205 9.44 -4.51 8.57
C VAL A 205 10.27 -4.39 9.85
N PRO A 206 9.69 -3.92 10.97
CA PRO A 206 10.45 -3.56 12.18
C PRO A 206 10.92 -4.75 13.00
N ALA A 207 10.15 -5.84 13.01
CA ALA A 207 10.66 -7.14 13.36
C ALA A 207 10.27 -8.19 12.35
N SER A 208 11.26 -9.01 12.07
CA SER A 208 11.10 -10.21 11.31
C SER A 208 11.41 -11.45 12.14
N ARG A 209 11.25 -12.61 11.53
CA ARG A 209 11.58 -13.89 12.12
C ARG A 209 12.48 -14.68 11.19
N VAL A 210 13.50 -15.31 11.75
CA VAL A 210 14.31 -16.32 11.08
C VAL A 210 13.94 -17.68 11.67
N ARG A 211 13.52 -18.60 10.79
CA ARG A 211 13.19 -19.97 11.16
C ARG A 211 14.46 -20.83 11.11
N PRO A 212 14.72 -21.69 12.11
CA PRO A 212 15.80 -22.67 12.02
C PRO A 212 15.44 -23.77 11.02
N ASP A 213 16.44 -24.47 10.47
CA ASP A 213 16.23 -25.55 9.50
C ASP A 213 15.34 -26.69 10.02
N ASN A 214 15.31 -26.91 11.33
CA ASN A 214 14.45 -27.90 12.01
C ASN A 214 13.13 -27.29 12.53
N TYR A 215 12.63 -26.24 11.86
CA TYR A 215 11.36 -25.60 12.19
C TYR A 215 10.22 -26.63 12.14
N GLY A 216 9.60 -26.89 13.29
CA GLY A 216 8.62 -27.97 13.50
C GLY A 216 8.98 -28.91 14.66
N GLU A 217 10.27 -29.00 14.99
CA GLU A 217 10.76 -29.74 16.17
C GLU A 217 11.03 -28.83 17.38
N VAL A 218 11.14 -27.53 17.14
CA VAL A 218 11.44 -26.51 18.15
C VAL A 218 10.22 -25.62 18.44
N ASP A 219 10.06 -25.22 19.70
CA ASP A 219 8.99 -24.33 20.14
C ASP A 219 9.37 -22.83 20.03
N TRP A 220 10.55 -22.51 19.48
CA TRP A 220 11.06 -21.14 19.35
C TRP A 220 11.71 -20.89 17.99
N THR A 221 11.86 -19.62 17.66
CA THR A 221 12.51 -19.05 16.47
C THR A 221 13.33 -17.84 16.88
N THR A 222 14.13 -17.29 15.96
CA THR A 222 14.87 -16.05 16.21
C THR A 222 14.08 -14.87 15.67
N GLY A 223 13.58 -14.00 16.55
CA GLY A 223 13.09 -12.69 16.16
C GLY A 223 14.26 -11.77 15.85
N VAL A 224 14.18 -11.01 14.76
CA VAL A 224 15.14 -9.97 14.38
C VAL A 224 14.42 -8.64 14.48
N TYR A 225 15.04 -7.66 15.13
CA TYR A 225 14.47 -6.34 15.42
C TYR A 225 15.39 -5.27 14.88
N PHE A 226 14.79 -4.19 14.37
CA PHE A 226 15.51 -2.98 14.01
C PHE A 226 15.43 -1.95 15.12
N GLY A 227 16.53 -1.23 15.31
CA GLY A 227 16.61 -0.20 16.32
C GLY A 227 17.87 0.62 16.19
N HIS A 228 18.10 1.45 17.20
CA HIS A 228 19.31 2.24 17.30
C HIS A 228 19.79 2.30 18.75
N ASP A 229 21.09 2.48 18.92
CA ASP A 229 21.67 2.71 20.23
C ASP A 229 21.36 4.15 20.68
N ASN A 230 21.06 4.33 21.97
CA ASN A 230 20.96 5.65 22.55
C ASN A 230 22.34 6.05 23.06
N ASP A 231 22.89 7.14 22.52
CA ASP A 231 24.25 7.64 22.78
C ASP A 231 24.61 7.80 24.28
N ASN A 232 23.62 7.83 25.19
CA ASN A 232 23.81 8.22 26.58
C ASN A 232 23.63 7.11 27.63
N ASP A 233 23.02 5.96 27.32
CA ASP A 233 22.49 5.07 28.39
C ASP A 233 22.75 3.56 28.23
N ASP A 234 23.59 3.10 27.27
CA ASP A 234 23.76 1.67 26.93
C ASP A 234 22.43 0.95 26.62
N THR A 235 21.36 1.71 26.39
CA THR A 235 20.03 1.21 26.02
C THR A 235 19.83 1.36 24.52
N ALA A 236 19.30 0.32 23.88
CA ALA A 236 18.80 0.42 22.52
C ALA A 236 17.29 0.72 22.50
N SER A 237 16.87 1.52 21.53
CA SER A 237 15.46 1.72 21.18
C SER A 237 15.13 0.86 19.97
N LEU A 238 14.12 0.01 20.06
CA LEU A 238 13.64 -0.83 18.96
C LEU A 238 12.38 -0.23 18.34
N PHE A 239 12.30 -0.24 17.02
CA PHE A 239 11.13 0.19 16.29
C PHE A 239 10.03 -0.85 16.37
N THR A 240 8.79 -0.41 16.61
CA THR A 240 7.61 -1.32 16.64
C THR A 240 6.74 -1.19 15.39
N VAL A 241 7.07 -0.24 14.51
CA VAL A 241 6.30 0.07 13.31
C VAL A 241 7.17 -0.02 12.08
N VAL A 242 6.54 -0.32 10.96
CA VAL A 242 7.18 -0.29 9.65
C VAL A 242 7.88 1.05 9.43
N LEU A 243 9.10 0.98 8.93
CA LEU A 243 9.91 2.15 8.57
C LEU A 243 9.81 2.38 7.07
N SER A 244 9.80 3.64 6.67
CA SER A 244 10.01 3.97 5.27
C SER A 244 11.39 3.46 4.83
N ALA A 245 11.46 2.82 3.67
CA ALA A 245 12.72 2.50 3.01
C ALA A 245 12.61 2.97 1.55
N ALA A 246 13.67 3.52 0.99
CA ALA A 246 13.71 3.86 -0.42
C ALA A 246 15.02 3.43 -1.06
N TYR A 247 14.94 2.90 -2.27
CA TYR A 247 16.10 2.76 -3.12
C TYR A 247 16.19 4.00 -4.02
N ILE A 248 17.28 4.75 -3.90
CA ILE A 248 17.49 6.01 -4.60
C ILE A 248 18.62 5.81 -5.60
N VAL A 249 18.37 6.16 -6.86
CA VAL A 249 19.36 6.25 -7.94
C VAL A 249 19.49 7.73 -8.31
N ALA A 250 20.55 8.38 -7.81
CA ALA A 250 20.82 9.79 -8.05
C ALA A 250 22.13 9.98 -8.80
N ASP A 251 22.40 11.16 -9.34
CA ASP A 251 23.63 11.43 -10.11
C ASP A 251 24.94 11.12 -9.35
N THR A 252 24.89 11.12 -8.01
CA THR A 252 26.02 10.82 -7.13
C THR A 252 26.24 9.33 -6.86
N GLY A 253 25.34 8.46 -7.30
CA GLY A 253 25.34 7.03 -7.00
C GLY A 253 23.97 6.52 -6.56
N SER A 254 23.90 5.22 -6.32
CA SER A 254 22.71 4.58 -5.76
C SER A 254 22.87 4.32 -4.27
N ARG A 255 21.77 4.32 -3.52
CA ARG A 255 21.77 4.01 -2.07
C ARG A 255 20.41 3.56 -1.56
N PHE A 256 20.42 2.88 -0.43
CA PHE A 256 19.23 2.73 0.39
C PHE A 256 19.12 3.90 1.38
N TRP A 257 17.91 4.43 1.51
CA TRP A 257 17.52 5.43 2.48
C TRP A 257 16.47 4.83 3.41
N TYR A 258 16.50 5.21 4.70
CA TYR A 258 15.53 4.73 5.69
C TYR A 258 14.94 5.91 6.47
N GLY A 259 13.65 5.83 6.80
CA GLY A 259 12.88 6.83 7.59
C GLY A 259 13.26 6.92 9.06
N TYR A 260 14.57 6.92 9.31
CA TYR A 260 15.29 6.84 10.58
C TYR A 260 16.53 7.77 10.57
N GLU A 261 16.92 8.34 9.41
CA GLU A 261 18.12 9.17 9.29
C GLU A 261 18.07 10.48 10.13
N ASP A 262 16.97 10.78 10.84
CA ASP A 262 16.95 11.78 11.92
C ASP A 262 17.85 11.41 13.10
N LYS A 263 18.29 10.15 13.19
CA LYS A 263 19.22 9.65 14.19
C LYS A 263 20.65 9.65 13.66
N THR A 264 21.61 9.86 14.56
CA THR A 264 23.04 9.97 14.25
C THR A 264 23.75 8.62 14.07
N SER A 265 23.17 7.53 14.59
CA SER A 265 23.74 6.20 14.51
C SER A 265 23.43 5.50 13.17
N GLU A 266 24.03 4.35 12.93
CA GLU A 266 23.58 3.43 11.86
C GLU A 266 22.46 2.54 12.38
N LEU A 267 21.54 2.13 11.50
CA LEU A 267 20.46 1.21 11.85
C LEU A 267 21.04 -0.12 12.33
N GLN A 268 20.72 -0.52 13.55
CA GLN A 268 21.22 -1.75 14.17
C GLN A 268 20.20 -2.87 14.07
N THR A 269 20.71 -4.10 14.09
CA THR A 269 19.94 -5.34 14.22
C THR A 269 20.12 -5.92 15.61
N TYR A 270 19.02 -6.41 16.18
CA TYR A 270 19.01 -7.11 17.46
C TYR A 270 18.23 -8.40 17.30
N VAL A 271 18.56 -9.42 18.09
CA VAL A 271 17.82 -10.68 18.11
C VAL A 271 17.35 -11.10 19.47
N ALA A 272 16.20 -11.75 19.51
CA ALA A 272 15.68 -12.41 20.70
C ALA A 272 14.96 -13.72 20.33
N PRO A 273 14.85 -14.68 21.26
CA PRO A 273 13.98 -15.82 21.06
C PRO A 273 12.51 -15.38 20.95
N THR A 274 11.82 -15.85 19.93
CA THR A 274 10.39 -15.61 19.68
C THR A 274 9.65 -16.95 19.59
N PRO A 275 8.44 -17.10 20.15
CA PRO A 275 7.70 -18.36 20.05
C PRO A 275 7.48 -18.81 18.61
N ALA A 276 7.58 -20.12 18.38
CA ALA A 276 7.25 -20.71 17.08
C ALA A 276 5.74 -20.76 16.81
N LYS A 277 4.91 -20.62 17.87
CA LYS A 277 3.45 -20.70 17.81
C LYS A 277 2.85 -19.30 17.91
N HIS A 278 1.82 -19.06 17.11
CA HIS A 278 1.00 -17.86 17.22
C HIS A 278 0.14 -17.91 18.48
N SER A 279 -0.09 -16.75 19.12
CA SER A 279 -0.98 -16.59 20.27
C SER A 279 -1.57 -15.18 20.28
N TRP A 280 -2.89 -15.06 20.40
CA TRP A 280 -3.54 -13.76 20.62
C TRP A 280 -3.50 -13.29 22.07
N SER A 281 -3.16 -14.15 23.04
CA SER A 281 -3.03 -13.73 24.44
C SER A 281 -1.63 -13.19 24.74
N ASP A 282 -0.63 -13.58 23.96
CA ASP A 282 0.79 -13.34 24.25
C ASP A 282 1.39 -12.38 23.21
N TRP A 283 0.74 -11.24 22.98
CA TRP A 283 1.26 -10.19 22.08
C TRP A 283 2.65 -9.71 22.50
N GLU A 284 2.91 -9.72 23.82
CA GLU A 284 4.22 -9.42 24.41
C GLU A 284 5.33 -10.29 23.81
N ASP A 285 5.04 -11.54 23.44
CA ASP A 285 6.03 -12.46 22.89
C ASP A 285 6.36 -12.19 21.40
N PHE A 286 5.56 -11.38 20.71
CA PHE A 286 5.88 -10.86 19.37
C PHE A 286 6.54 -9.47 19.44
N TYR A 287 6.66 -8.93 20.66
CA TYR A 287 7.54 -7.84 21.06
C TYR A 287 7.36 -6.48 20.38
N LEU A 288 6.31 -6.21 19.61
CA LEU A 288 6.24 -4.92 18.88
C LEU A 288 4.83 -4.32 18.69
N TRP A 289 3.87 -4.58 19.59
CA TRP A 289 2.64 -3.76 19.72
C TRP A 289 1.89 -4.13 21.03
N GLN A 290 1.27 -3.20 21.78
CA GLN A 290 1.10 -1.75 21.57
C GLN A 290 2.24 -0.92 22.17
N GLY A 291 3.41 -0.86 21.51
CA GLY A 291 4.54 -0.06 21.98
C GLY A 291 4.77 -0.19 23.49
N ASP A 292 5.03 0.93 24.16
CA ASP A 292 4.81 1.05 25.60
C ASP A 292 3.35 1.48 25.86
N PRO A 293 2.49 0.61 26.43
CA PRO A 293 1.07 0.92 26.66
C PRO A 293 0.84 2.01 27.69
N THR A 294 1.86 2.38 28.48
CA THR A 294 1.76 3.44 29.49
C THR A 294 2.04 4.83 28.90
N THR A 295 2.89 4.90 27.89
CA THR A 295 3.29 6.16 27.24
C THR A 295 2.68 6.33 25.86
N GLY A 296 2.24 5.24 25.21
CA GLY A 296 1.87 5.24 23.80
C GLY A 296 3.08 5.36 22.86
N ASN A 297 4.30 5.21 23.37
CA ASN A 297 5.52 5.29 22.56
C ASN A 297 5.66 4.05 21.68
N LEU A 298 5.88 4.25 20.38
CA LEU A 298 6.05 3.16 19.42
C LEU A 298 7.52 2.76 19.22
N GLU A 299 8.41 3.30 20.04
CA GLU A 299 9.75 2.79 20.25
C GLU A 299 9.78 2.14 21.64
N ILE A 300 10.34 0.94 21.73
CA ILE A 300 10.46 0.22 23.00
C ILE A 300 11.91 0.14 23.45
N ASN A 301 12.12 0.24 24.76
CA ASN A 301 13.44 0.05 25.33
C ASN A 301 13.81 -1.44 25.28
N ASN A 302 14.84 -1.76 24.51
CA ASN A 302 15.34 -3.11 24.33
C ASN A 302 15.63 -3.80 25.68
N THR A 303 16.29 -3.11 26.61
CA THR A 303 16.73 -3.71 27.88
C THR A 303 15.58 -4.06 28.83
N ALA A 304 14.46 -3.34 28.72
CA ALA A 304 13.31 -3.53 29.58
C ALA A 304 12.30 -4.53 29.01
N THR A 305 12.08 -4.50 27.69
CA THR A 305 10.98 -5.23 27.05
C THR A 305 11.43 -6.54 26.42
N VAL A 306 12.31 -6.47 25.41
CA VAL A 306 12.66 -7.63 24.55
C VAL A 306 13.90 -8.37 25.06
N LYS A 307 14.83 -7.65 25.69
CA LYS A 307 16.18 -8.11 26.07
C LYS A 307 16.93 -8.71 24.88
N ALA A 308 16.75 -8.12 23.70
CA ALA A 308 17.40 -8.54 22.47
C ALA A 308 18.91 -8.25 22.54
N THR A 309 19.68 -9.14 21.93
CA THR A 309 21.14 -9.00 21.82
C THR A 309 21.48 -8.35 20.49
N SER A 310 22.29 -7.29 20.51
CA SER A 310 22.77 -6.65 19.27
C SER A 310 23.57 -7.65 18.42
N LYS A 311 23.30 -7.65 17.11
CA LYS A 311 24.07 -8.38 16.09
C LYS A 311 24.98 -7.47 15.29
N GLY A 312 24.72 -6.16 15.30
CA GLY A 312 25.52 -5.15 14.64
C GLY A 312 24.69 -4.36 13.64
N ILE A 313 25.39 -3.69 12.73
CA ILE A 313 24.79 -2.83 11.71
C ILE A 313 23.93 -3.68 10.77
N PHE A 314 22.73 -3.19 10.44
CA PHE A 314 21.87 -3.80 9.44
C PHE A 314 22.61 -3.99 8.12
N ARG A 315 22.64 -5.22 7.61
CA ARG A 315 23.30 -5.49 6.34
C ARG A 315 22.52 -4.84 5.21
N THR A 316 23.19 -3.98 4.44
CA THR A 316 22.60 -3.34 3.27
C THR A 316 21.94 -4.38 2.37
N PRO A 317 20.72 -4.11 1.87
CA PRO A 317 20.04 -5.05 0.99
C PRO A 317 20.85 -5.37 -0.27
N PHE A 318 20.72 -6.60 -0.74
CA PHE A 318 21.19 -7.12 -2.03
C PHE A 318 22.69 -6.96 -2.27
N GLY A 319 23.50 -7.07 -1.21
CA GLY A 319 24.95 -6.87 -1.31
C GLY A 319 25.38 -5.41 -1.42
N GLY A 320 24.42 -4.46 -1.46
CA GLY A 320 24.67 -3.03 -1.56
C GLY A 320 24.18 -2.42 -2.87
N SER A 321 24.33 -1.10 -2.98
CA SER A 321 23.88 -0.31 -4.15
C SER A 321 24.52 -0.75 -5.47
N GLU A 322 25.79 -1.16 -5.43
CA GLU A 322 26.56 -1.57 -6.62
C GLU A 322 26.18 -2.97 -7.14
N GLU A 323 25.41 -3.74 -6.37
CA GLU A 323 24.98 -5.10 -6.71
C GLU A 323 23.44 -5.20 -6.91
N THR A 324 22.70 -4.15 -6.54
CA THR A 324 21.24 -4.13 -6.60
C THR A 324 20.75 -3.96 -8.04
N ASN A 325 20.04 -4.97 -8.56
CA ASN A 325 19.46 -4.92 -9.91
C ASN A 325 18.02 -4.38 -9.94
N VAL A 326 17.55 -4.02 -11.14
CA VAL A 326 16.21 -3.45 -11.33
C VAL A 326 15.07 -4.35 -10.84
N ILE A 327 15.24 -5.68 -10.90
CA ILE A 327 14.23 -6.63 -10.43
C ILE A 327 14.13 -6.61 -8.91
N GLN A 328 15.26 -6.56 -8.21
CA GLN A 328 15.29 -6.41 -6.76
C GLN A 328 14.60 -5.12 -6.33
N VAL A 329 14.89 -4.00 -7.00
CA VAL A 329 14.25 -2.70 -6.75
C VAL A 329 12.73 -2.76 -7.00
N ALA A 330 12.32 -3.31 -8.14
CA ALA A 330 10.90 -3.44 -8.50
C ALA A 330 10.12 -4.34 -7.52
N SER A 331 10.78 -5.40 -7.02
CA SER A 331 10.13 -6.39 -6.16
C SER A 331 9.85 -5.81 -4.77
N ILE A 332 10.81 -5.13 -4.13
CA ILE A 332 10.67 -4.67 -2.73
C ILE A 332 9.51 -3.72 -2.51
N SER A 333 9.24 -2.87 -3.51
CA SER A 333 8.19 -1.86 -3.40
C SER A 333 6.80 -2.43 -3.62
N SER A 334 6.66 -3.63 -4.17
CA SER A 334 5.38 -4.18 -4.61
C SER A 334 4.92 -5.43 -3.87
N ALA A 335 5.62 -5.85 -2.82
CA ALA A 335 5.29 -7.03 -2.01
C ALA A 335 4.03 -6.82 -1.16
N ALA A 336 2.89 -6.65 -1.84
CA ALA A 336 1.59 -6.33 -1.24
C ALA A 336 1.08 -7.47 -0.34
N GLY A 337 1.43 -8.71 -0.67
CA GLY A 337 1.17 -9.88 0.15
C GLY A 337 2.06 -9.99 1.39
N GLY A 338 3.09 -9.15 1.52
CA GLY A 338 4.07 -9.22 2.60
C GLY A 338 3.47 -9.10 4.00
N ASN A 339 2.31 -8.45 4.12
CA ASN A 339 1.53 -8.44 5.35
C ASN A 339 0.94 -9.80 5.75
N GLY A 340 0.76 -10.70 4.80
CA GLY A 340 0.39 -12.10 5.03
C GLY A 340 1.57 -12.99 5.43
N SER A 341 2.82 -12.49 5.38
CA SER A 341 4.00 -13.28 5.74
C SER A 341 4.10 -13.51 7.23
N PRO A 342 4.16 -14.78 7.70
CA PRO A 342 4.47 -15.09 9.09
C PRO A 342 5.87 -14.69 9.53
N LEU A 343 6.78 -14.37 8.58
CA LEU A 343 8.10 -13.82 8.91
C LEU A 343 8.05 -12.34 9.24
N SER A 344 6.90 -11.69 9.05
CA SER A 344 6.65 -10.30 9.47
C SER A 344 5.59 -10.28 10.58
N PRO A 345 5.87 -10.86 11.77
CA PRO A 345 4.85 -11.16 12.77
C PRO A 345 4.05 -9.94 13.22
N VAL A 346 4.67 -8.76 13.31
CA VAL A 346 3.97 -7.51 13.70
C VAL A 346 2.88 -7.16 12.71
N VAL A 347 3.30 -7.07 11.45
CA VAL A 347 2.49 -6.67 10.31
C VAL A 347 1.37 -7.71 10.09
N TYR A 348 1.73 -8.98 10.17
CA TYR A 348 0.79 -10.12 10.14
C TYR A 348 -0.27 -10.05 11.23
N ASN A 349 0.15 -9.84 12.48
CA ASN A 349 -0.77 -9.77 13.61
C ASN A 349 -1.69 -8.56 13.54
N GLN A 350 -1.17 -7.40 13.14
CA GLN A 350 -1.98 -6.19 12.99
C GLN A 350 -3.06 -6.37 11.91
N MET A 351 -2.70 -6.90 10.74
CA MET A 351 -3.66 -7.20 9.68
C MET A 351 -4.79 -8.11 10.18
N LEU A 352 -4.44 -9.19 10.88
CA LEU A 352 -5.40 -10.20 11.36
C LEU A 352 -6.17 -9.76 12.61
N SER A 353 -5.66 -8.79 13.38
CA SER A 353 -6.35 -8.25 14.56
C SER A 353 -7.72 -7.64 14.23
N ILE A 354 -7.91 -7.16 12.99
CA ILE A 354 -9.21 -6.69 12.50
C ILE A 354 -10.23 -7.82 12.54
N GLY A 355 -9.83 -9.02 12.13
CA GLY A 355 -10.67 -10.22 12.18
C GLY A 355 -11.08 -10.53 13.62
N VAL A 356 -10.13 -10.52 14.54
CA VAL A 356 -10.39 -10.70 15.98
C VAL A 356 -11.37 -9.65 16.49
N PHE A 357 -11.11 -8.37 16.23
CA PHE A 357 -11.97 -7.27 16.65
C PHE A 357 -13.40 -7.42 16.12
N VAL A 358 -13.58 -7.77 14.84
CA VAL A 358 -14.90 -8.00 14.24
C VAL A 358 -15.58 -9.22 14.87
N ILE A 359 -14.84 -10.30 15.14
CA ILE A 359 -15.37 -11.49 15.82
C ILE A 359 -15.80 -11.15 17.26
N GLU A 360 -15.00 -10.38 17.99
CA GLU A 360 -15.30 -9.92 19.34
C GLU A 360 -16.52 -8.98 19.37
N GLU A 361 -16.56 -7.98 18.49
CA GLU A 361 -17.68 -7.05 18.38
C GLU A 361 -18.99 -7.80 18.07
N ASN A 362 -18.92 -8.77 17.15
CA ASN A 362 -20.06 -9.64 16.83
C ASN A 362 -20.42 -10.57 17.98
N SER A 363 -19.43 -11.06 18.75
CA SER A 363 -19.67 -11.88 19.94
C SER A 363 -20.37 -11.08 21.03
N VAL A 364 -19.95 -9.84 21.28
CA VAL A 364 -20.60 -8.91 22.21
C VAL A 364 -22.02 -8.59 21.75
N LYS A 365 -22.22 -8.22 20.47
CA LYS A 365 -23.56 -8.02 19.87
C LYS A 365 -24.43 -9.27 20.02
N THR A 366 -23.84 -10.45 19.88
CA THR A 366 -24.52 -11.74 20.03
C THR A 366 -24.97 -11.99 21.46
N VAL A 367 -24.11 -11.74 22.46
CA VAL A 367 -24.48 -11.79 23.88
C VAL A 367 -25.64 -10.83 24.17
N TRP A 368 -25.57 -9.59 23.67
CA TRP A 368 -26.68 -8.63 23.82
C TRP A 368 -27.96 -9.09 23.13
N ARG A 369 -27.89 -9.70 21.95
CA ARG A 369 -29.05 -10.29 21.27
C ARG A 369 -29.66 -11.45 22.05
N VAL A 370 -28.84 -12.31 22.67
CA VAL A 370 -29.31 -13.38 23.55
C VAL A 370 -30.00 -12.79 24.77
N LEU A 371 -29.38 -11.81 25.44
CA LEU A 371 -29.97 -11.13 26.60
C LEU A 371 -31.27 -10.41 26.24
N ALA A 372 -31.32 -9.72 25.10
CA ALA A 372 -32.52 -9.08 24.57
C ALA A 372 -33.60 -10.10 24.21
N GLY A 373 -33.24 -11.25 23.64
CA GLY A 373 -34.15 -12.35 23.35
C GLY A 373 -34.74 -12.97 24.61
N ILE A 374 -33.93 -13.18 25.65
CA ILE A 374 -34.39 -13.62 26.97
C ILE A 374 -35.34 -12.57 27.56
N ALA A 375 -34.96 -11.29 27.54
CA ALA A 375 -35.79 -10.21 28.06
C ALA A 375 -37.13 -10.06 27.31
N ALA A 376 -37.11 -10.17 25.98
CA ALA A 376 -38.31 -10.17 25.14
C ALA A 376 -39.19 -11.40 25.39
N GLY A 377 -38.60 -12.58 25.58
CA GLY A 377 -39.31 -13.79 25.96
C GLY A 377 -40.02 -13.65 27.32
N VAL A 378 -39.33 -13.08 28.31
CA VAL A 378 -39.92 -12.75 29.62
C VAL A 378 -41.03 -11.70 29.46
N GLY A 379 -40.80 -10.63 28.69
CA GLY A 379 -41.78 -9.58 28.42
C GLY A 379 -43.03 -10.08 27.71
N ALA A 380 -42.88 -10.90 26.66
CA ALA A 380 -43.98 -11.53 25.94
C ALA A 380 -44.77 -12.51 26.83
N THR A 381 -44.08 -13.21 27.75
CA THR A 381 -44.74 -14.05 28.76
C THR A 381 -45.59 -13.20 29.70
N ILE A 382 -45.09 -12.04 30.14
CA ILE A 382 -45.82 -11.09 31.01
C ILE A 382 -47.01 -10.48 30.26
N VAL A 383 -46.83 -10.01 29.03
CA VAL A 383 -47.92 -9.41 28.23
C VAL A 383 -48.96 -10.45 27.86
N GLY A 384 -48.56 -11.63 27.40
CA GLY A 384 -49.46 -12.75 27.12
C GLY A 384 -50.23 -13.17 28.37
N TYR A 385 -49.57 -13.19 29.53
CA TYR A 385 -50.21 -13.39 30.82
C TYR A 385 -51.29 -12.32 31.10
N PHE A 386 -50.97 -11.03 30.96
CA PHE A 386 -51.92 -9.94 31.17
C PHE A 386 -53.08 -9.98 30.17
N VAL A 387 -52.83 -10.26 28.89
CA VAL A 387 -53.87 -10.38 27.87
C VAL A 387 -54.78 -11.57 28.16
N VAL A 388 -54.24 -12.74 28.50
CA VAL A 388 -55.06 -13.93 28.81
C VAL A 388 -55.87 -13.73 30.10
N SER A 389 -55.30 -13.07 31.10
CA SER A 389 -56.00 -12.77 32.36
C SER A 389 -57.02 -11.64 32.23
N TYR A 390 -56.79 -10.66 31.36
CA TYR A 390 -57.67 -9.49 31.18
C TYR A 390 -58.75 -9.70 30.13
N VAL A 391 -58.43 -10.37 29.01
CA VAL A 391 -59.41 -10.70 27.95
C VAL A 391 -60.32 -11.84 28.36
N GLY A 392 -59.96 -12.60 29.41
CA GLY A 392 -60.82 -13.59 30.04
C GLY A 392 -61.44 -14.51 29.00
N PHE A 393 -60.72 -15.55 28.58
CA PHE A 393 -61.28 -16.58 27.69
C PHE A 393 -62.53 -17.21 28.35
N ASN A 394 -63.70 -16.61 28.10
CA ASN A 394 -65.00 -17.25 28.18
C ASN A 394 -65.07 -18.22 27.00
N CYS A 395 -64.20 -19.21 27.01
CA CYS A 395 -64.28 -20.32 26.06
C CYS A 395 -65.49 -21.16 26.49
N HIS A 396 -66.64 -20.92 25.87
CA HIS A 396 -67.90 -21.59 26.18
C HIS A 396 -67.87 -23.11 25.97
N LEU A 397 -66.78 -23.66 25.41
CA LEU A 397 -66.58 -25.08 25.12
C LEU A 397 -65.57 -25.76 26.06
N CYS A 398 -64.97 -25.05 27.01
CA CYS A 398 -64.08 -25.66 28.00
C CYS A 398 -64.82 -25.86 29.33
N GLU A 399 -65.31 -27.08 29.59
CA GLU A 399 -66.03 -27.45 30.83
C GLU A 399 -65.20 -27.28 32.12
N LYS A 400 -63.90 -27.01 32.03
CA LYS A 400 -63.07 -26.65 33.18
C LYS A 400 -62.16 -25.48 32.83
N PRO A 401 -62.10 -24.42 33.65
CA PRO A 401 -61.18 -23.31 33.45
C PRO A 401 -59.77 -23.87 33.46
N MET A 402 -59.05 -23.67 32.35
CA MET A 402 -57.64 -24.00 32.26
C MET A 402 -56.95 -23.26 33.40
N SER A 403 -56.38 -23.99 34.37
CA SER A 403 -55.91 -23.35 35.60
C SER A 403 -54.87 -22.30 35.22
N HIS A 404 -54.99 -21.12 35.81
CA HIS A 404 -54.10 -19.98 35.61
C HIS A 404 -52.60 -20.34 35.75
N LYS A 405 -52.29 -21.40 36.49
CA LYS A 405 -50.94 -21.96 36.64
C LYS A 405 -50.41 -22.61 35.36
N MET A 406 -51.28 -23.16 34.52
CA MET A 406 -50.91 -23.90 33.31
C MET A 406 -50.49 -22.98 32.16
N GLY A 407 -51.20 -21.85 31.96
CA GLY A 407 -50.81 -20.83 30.97
C GLY A 407 -49.48 -20.16 31.29
N ILE A 408 -49.25 -19.83 32.57
CA ILE A 408 -47.95 -19.34 33.06
C ILE A 408 -46.86 -20.40 32.82
N GLY A 409 -47.16 -21.67 33.12
CA GLY A 409 -46.23 -22.78 32.90
C GLY A 409 -45.81 -22.89 31.43
N ILE A 410 -46.76 -22.84 30.49
CA ILE A 410 -46.47 -22.94 29.05
C ILE A 410 -45.66 -21.74 28.54
N GLY A 411 -46.00 -20.52 28.97
CA GLY A 411 -45.26 -19.31 28.60
C GLY A 411 -43.81 -19.33 29.09
N ILE A 412 -43.59 -19.70 30.36
CA ILE A 412 -42.25 -19.85 30.94
C ILE A 412 -41.46 -20.94 30.20
N ILE A 413 -42.07 -22.09 29.91
CA ILE A 413 -41.41 -23.19 29.21
C ILE A 413 -41.02 -22.77 27.78
N PHE A 414 -41.90 -22.09 27.06
CA PHE A 414 -41.63 -21.64 25.69
C PHE A 414 -40.56 -20.54 25.64
N GLY A 415 -40.63 -19.55 26.55
CA GLY A 415 -39.60 -18.52 26.70
C GLY A 415 -38.24 -19.11 27.09
N ALA A 416 -38.21 -20.10 27.99
CA ALA A 416 -36.99 -20.82 28.36
C ALA A 416 -36.44 -21.67 27.20
N LEU A 417 -37.30 -22.32 26.41
CA LEU A 417 -36.90 -23.12 25.24
C LEU A 417 -36.32 -22.25 24.13
N ILE A 418 -36.98 -21.14 23.79
CA ILE A 418 -36.44 -20.18 22.80
C ILE A 418 -35.11 -19.63 23.33
N GLY A 419 -35.06 -19.18 24.58
CA GLY A 419 -33.84 -18.66 25.20
C GLY A 419 -32.69 -19.67 25.21
N LEU A 420 -32.98 -20.96 25.48
CA LEU A 420 -31.99 -22.04 25.44
C LEU A 420 -31.52 -22.36 24.02
N ILE A 421 -32.43 -22.41 23.05
CA ILE A 421 -32.09 -22.69 21.65
C ILE A 421 -31.26 -21.53 21.09
N THR A 422 -31.73 -20.29 21.24
CA THR A 422 -30.97 -19.12 20.81
C THR A 422 -29.64 -19.03 21.57
N GLY A 423 -29.65 -19.22 22.89
CA GLY A 423 -28.44 -19.19 23.71
C GLY A 423 -27.44 -20.28 23.34
N LEU A 424 -27.90 -21.47 22.95
CA LEU A 424 -27.04 -22.56 22.48
C LEU A 424 -26.42 -22.23 21.12
N PHE A 425 -27.21 -21.81 20.13
CA PHE A 425 -26.68 -21.50 18.80
C PHE A 425 -25.75 -20.29 18.82
N TYR A 426 -26.14 -19.23 19.50
CA TYR A 426 -25.32 -18.02 19.64
C TYR A 426 -24.11 -18.24 20.55
N GLY A 427 -24.27 -18.98 21.66
CA GLY A 427 -23.18 -19.29 22.58
C GLY A 427 -22.14 -20.24 21.99
N LEU A 428 -22.57 -21.27 21.24
CA LEU A 428 -21.66 -22.12 20.48
C LEU A 428 -20.95 -21.31 19.39
N GLY A 429 -21.67 -20.43 18.68
CA GLY A 429 -21.06 -19.53 17.70
C GLY A 429 -19.97 -18.63 18.29
N SER A 430 -20.22 -18.04 19.47
CA SER A 430 -19.24 -17.17 20.15
C SER A 430 -17.99 -17.88 20.67
N ILE A 431 -17.99 -19.22 20.74
CA ILE A 431 -16.81 -20.01 21.14
C ILE A 431 -16.15 -20.61 19.90
N LEU A 432 -16.96 -21.20 19.01
CA LEU A 432 -16.47 -21.92 17.85
C LEU A 432 -15.80 -21.00 16.82
N ILE A 433 -16.39 -19.82 16.55
CA ILE A 433 -15.85 -18.89 15.54
C ILE A 433 -14.46 -18.38 15.93
N PRO A 434 -14.24 -17.81 17.13
CA PRO A 434 -12.89 -17.45 17.56
C PRO A 434 -11.92 -18.63 17.52
N THR A 435 -12.33 -19.79 18.02
CA THR A 435 -11.46 -20.99 18.04
C THR A 435 -11.05 -21.43 16.63
N ILE A 436 -11.95 -21.42 15.65
CA ILE A 436 -11.63 -21.76 14.25
C ILE A 436 -10.70 -20.70 13.66
N TYR A 437 -10.99 -19.43 13.90
CA TYR A 437 -10.16 -18.32 13.43
C TYR A 437 -8.73 -18.41 13.97
N ASP A 438 -8.58 -18.57 15.29
CA ASP A 438 -7.28 -18.69 15.98
C ASP A 438 -6.49 -19.90 15.49
N ASN A 439 -7.15 -21.04 15.29
CA ASN A 439 -6.51 -22.23 14.73
C ASN A 439 -6.06 -22.01 13.28
N GLY A 440 -6.86 -21.30 12.47
CA GLY A 440 -6.52 -20.95 11.09
C GLY A 440 -5.30 -20.02 11.03
N VAL A 441 -5.30 -18.96 11.84
CA VAL A 441 -4.16 -18.03 11.98
C VAL A 441 -2.91 -18.77 12.45
N GLY A 442 -3.02 -19.59 13.50
CA GLY A 442 -1.90 -20.38 13.99
C GLY A 442 -1.38 -21.43 12.99
N ALA A 443 -2.22 -21.95 12.11
CA ALA A 443 -1.81 -22.85 11.03
C ALA A 443 -1.04 -22.11 9.94
N ILE A 444 -1.52 -20.95 9.49
CA ILE A 444 -0.82 -20.09 8.52
C ILE A 444 0.51 -19.63 9.09
N TYR A 445 0.53 -19.17 10.34
CA TYR A 445 1.74 -18.68 11.00
C TYR A 445 2.87 -19.73 11.06
N LYS A 446 2.52 -21.02 11.16
CA LYS A 446 3.47 -22.13 11.15
C LYS A 446 3.88 -22.57 9.76
N ASN A 447 3.11 -22.26 8.74
CA ASN A 447 3.40 -22.73 7.40
C ASN A 447 4.50 -21.85 6.76
N SER A 448 5.68 -22.44 6.52
CA SER A 448 6.82 -21.75 5.91
C SER A 448 6.59 -21.38 4.44
N THR A 449 5.58 -22.00 3.80
CA THR A 449 5.20 -21.66 2.43
C THR A 449 4.77 -20.18 2.31
N PHE A 450 4.24 -19.56 3.37
CA PHE A 450 3.83 -18.13 3.32
C PHE A 450 4.98 -17.15 3.62
N ASP A 451 6.19 -17.64 3.89
CA ASP A 451 7.30 -16.80 4.35
C ASP A 451 7.76 -15.80 3.29
N ASN A 452 7.86 -16.22 2.04
CA ASN A 452 8.41 -15.45 0.92
C ASN A 452 7.43 -14.44 0.30
N PHE A 453 6.32 -14.15 0.99
CA PHE A 453 5.44 -13.03 0.63
C PHE A 453 6.06 -11.67 0.95
N ALA A 454 6.92 -11.63 1.96
CA ALA A 454 7.78 -10.50 2.23
C ALA A 454 9.15 -10.79 1.64
N ILE A 455 9.82 -9.76 1.12
CA ILE A 455 11.08 -9.95 0.42
C ILE A 455 12.23 -9.83 1.40
N CYS A 456 13.02 -10.89 1.51
CA CYS A 456 14.26 -10.82 2.26
C CYS A 456 15.19 -9.76 1.65
N SER A 457 15.80 -8.93 2.48
CA SER A 457 16.77 -7.92 2.04
C SER A 457 17.99 -8.53 1.35
N GLN A 458 18.23 -9.83 1.45
CA GLN A 458 19.31 -10.55 0.77
C GLN A 458 18.83 -11.42 -0.40
N TRP A 459 17.57 -11.29 -0.82
CA TRP A 459 17.00 -12.10 -1.92
C TRP A 459 17.91 -12.07 -3.16
N PRO A 460 18.20 -13.22 -3.79
CA PRO A 460 17.52 -14.52 -3.64
C PRO A 460 18.03 -15.39 -2.48
N ASN A 461 18.94 -14.89 -1.64
CA ASN A 461 19.37 -15.60 -0.45
C ASN A 461 18.33 -15.48 0.68
N THR A 462 18.31 -16.47 1.57
CA THR A 462 17.50 -16.43 2.79
C THR A 462 18.03 -15.40 3.78
N CYS A 463 17.14 -14.84 4.59
CA CYS A 463 17.51 -13.86 5.60
C CYS A 463 18.19 -14.52 6.79
N ALA A 464 19.26 -13.88 7.28
CA ALA A 464 19.93 -14.22 8.52
C ALA A 464 19.58 -13.21 9.63
N GLU A 465 20.30 -13.29 10.74
CA GLU A 465 20.07 -12.51 11.96
C GLU A 465 20.41 -11.01 11.84
N GLU A 466 21.08 -10.60 10.75
CA GLU A 466 21.46 -9.21 10.44
C GLU A 466 20.65 -8.64 9.26
N ASP A 467 19.64 -9.38 8.80
CA ASP A 467 18.87 -9.07 7.59
C ASP A 467 17.43 -8.69 7.93
N GLY A 468 16.71 -8.13 6.96
CA GLY A 468 15.37 -7.57 7.13
C GLY A 468 14.41 -8.03 6.06
N PHE A 469 13.13 -7.76 6.28
CA PHE A 469 12.11 -7.99 5.26
C PHE A 469 11.57 -6.66 4.76
N LEU A 470 11.43 -6.57 3.45
CA LEU A 470 10.83 -5.46 2.75
C LEU A 470 9.45 -5.88 2.25
N ILE A 471 8.48 -5.00 2.45
CA ILE A 471 7.11 -5.14 1.96
C ILE A 471 6.72 -3.88 1.18
N ASP A 472 5.53 -3.92 0.60
CA ASP A 472 5.04 -2.83 -0.25
C ASP A 472 5.08 -1.45 0.43
N GLY A 473 5.50 -0.42 -0.31
CA GLY A 473 5.61 0.94 0.21
C GLY A 473 4.27 1.57 0.61
N TRP A 474 3.12 1.03 0.14
CA TRP A 474 1.81 1.58 0.47
C TRP A 474 1.49 1.55 1.97
N PHE A 475 2.17 0.69 2.74
CA PHE A 475 2.07 0.61 4.19
C PHE A 475 2.63 1.83 4.93
N ILE A 476 3.39 2.71 4.25
CA ILE A 476 4.04 3.87 4.85
C ILE A 476 3.61 5.15 4.17
N ASP A 477 3.91 5.28 2.87
CA ASP A 477 3.64 6.49 2.14
C ASP A 477 3.28 6.15 0.70
N ASN A 478 2.13 6.64 0.26
CA ASN A 478 1.57 6.42 -1.06
C ASN A 478 0.88 7.72 -1.47
N PRO A 479 1.44 8.58 -2.35
CA PRO A 479 2.44 8.33 -3.42
C PRO A 479 3.94 8.63 -3.18
N ALA A 480 4.54 8.39 -2.01
CA ALA A 480 5.97 8.69 -1.79
C ALA A 480 6.35 10.18 -1.94
N VAL A 481 5.42 11.09 -1.63
CA VAL A 481 5.68 12.54 -1.74
C VAL A 481 6.73 13.01 -0.75
N VAL A 482 6.68 12.48 0.48
CA VAL A 482 7.56 12.94 1.57
C VAL A 482 9.04 12.69 1.25
N ILE A 483 9.35 11.53 0.65
CA ILE A 483 10.71 11.13 0.28
C ILE A 483 11.17 11.93 -0.94
N ASN A 484 10.29 12.14 -1.92
CA ASN A 484 10.61 12.90 -3.12
C ASN A 484 10.97 14.36 -2.76
N VAL A 485 10.11 15.02 -1.99
CA VAL A 485 10.35 16.40 -1.51
C VAL A 485 11.60 16.47 -0.63
N GLY A 486 11.78 15.52 0.29
CA GLY A 486 12.94 15.48 1.19
C GLY A 486 14.27 15.30 0.43
N HIS A 487 14.33 14.33 -0.49
CA HIS A 487 15.51 14.09 -1.32
C HIS A 487 15.82 15.28 -2.24
N TYR A 488 14.81 15.91 -2.84
CA TYR A 488 15.00 17.13 -3.62
C TYR A 488 15.63 18.26 -2.79
N GLN A 489 15.12 18.53 -1.59
CA GLN A 489 15.69 19.54 -0.71
C GLN A 489 17.12 19.21 -0.26
N GLN A 490 17.44 17.94 -0.02
CA GLN A 490 18.80 17.50 0.30
C GLN A 490 19.75 17.70 -0.89
N LYS A 491 19.30 17.40 -2.12
CA LYS A 491 20.08 17.56 -3.36
C LYS A 491 20.49 19.01 -3.59
N ILE A 492 19.57 19.96 -3.46
CA ILE A 492 19.85 21.39 -3.67
C ILE A 492 20.40 22.08 -2.41
N GLY A 493 20.25 21.44 -1.24
CA GLY A 493 20.65 21.97 0.06
C GLY A 493 19.60 22.87 0.71
N ALA A 494 19.47 22.76 2.03
CA ALA A 494 18.44 23.43 2.84
C ALA A 494 18.42 24.98 2.74
N THR A 495 19.56 25.60 2.41
CA THR A 495 19.61 27.07 2.23
C THR A 495 19.05 27.48 0.88
N GLU A 496 19.28 26.69 -0.17
CA GLU A 496 18.76 26.96 -1.52
C GLU A 496 17.29 26.60 -1.64
N SER A 497 16.84 25.55 -0.95
CA SER A 497 15.42 25.16 -0.93
C SER A 497 14.52 26.25 -0.34
N LYS A 498 15.03 27.04 0.62
CA LYS A 498 14.27 28.08 1.29
C LYS A 498 13.95 29.24 0.35
N GLY A 499 12.66 29.42 0.06
CA GLY A 499 12.18 30.45 -0.87
C GLY A 499 12.23 30.05 -2.35
N LYS A 500 12.66 28.82 -2.67
CA LYS A 500 12.46 28.22 -3.99
C LYS A 500 11.04 27.68 -4.09
N THR A 501 10.46 27.79 -5.28
CA THR A 501 9.21 27.09 -5.63
C THR A 501 9.57 25.88 -6.47
N VAL A 502 9.03 24.71 -6.12
CA VAL A 502 9.11 23.49 -6.94
C VAL A 502 7.71 23.12 -7.41
N LYS A 503 7.61 22.56 -8.62
CA LYS A 503 6.36 22.00 -9.15
C LYS A 503 6.34 20.50 -8.94
N LEU A 504 5.34 20.02 -8.24
CA LEU A 504 5.12 18.61 -7.94
C LEU A 504 3.91 18.10 -8.71
N ILE A 505 4.10 17.12 -9.59
CA ILE A 505 3.00 16.37 -10.19
C ILE A 505 2.78 15.11 -9.36
N ILE A 506 1.54 14.84 -8.97
CA ILE A 506 1.15 13.63 -8.25
C ILE A 506 0.16 12.84 -9.10
N THR A 507 0.48 11.60 -9.43
CA THR A 507 -0.45 10.67 -10.08
C THR A 507 -1.04 9.73 -9.04
N ASN A 508 -2.28 10.01 -8.61
CA ASN A 508 -3.04 9.10 -7.76
C ASN A 508 -3.78 8.10 -8.65
N THR A 509 -3.25 6.88 -8.70
CA THR A 509 -3.73 5.72 -9.44
C THR A 509 -4.47 4.72 -8.53
N ASN A 510 -4.86 5.15 -7.33
CA ASN A 510 -5.78 4.41 -6.48
C ASN A 510 -7.20 4.40 -7.06
N GLU A 511 -8.11 3.63 -6.45
CA GLU A 511 -9.50 3.55 -6.94
C GLU A 511 -10.25 4.87 -6.65
N GLU A 512 -11.47 5.00 -7.17
CA GLU A 512 -12.43 6.08 -6.88
C GLU A 512 -12.34 6.61 -5.43
N TRP A 513 -12.35 7.94 -5.29
CA TRP A 513 -12.35 8.65 -4.00
C TRP A 513 -13.68 8.53 -3.25
N ASN A 514 -14.01 7.32 -2.84
CA ASN A 514 -15.27 7.03 -2.15
C ASN A 514 -15.05 6.48 -0.73
N THR A 515 -13.79 6.28 -0.30
CA THR A 515 -13.45 5.77 1.03
C THR A 515 -12.53 6.71 1.80
N THR A 516 -12.66 6.72 3.13
CA THR A 516 -11.77 7.49 4.01
C THR A 516 -10.30 7.08 3.84
N PHE A 517 -10.02 5.82 3.49
CA PHE A 517 -8.68 5.34 3.19
C PHE A 517 -8.06 6.06 1.98
N ASN A 518 -8.81 6.19 0.88
CA ASN A 518 -8.31 6.85 -0.33
C ASN A 518 -8.00 8.33 -0.09
N TYR A 519 -8.82 9.02 0.71
CA TYR A 519 -8.53 10.40 1.14
C TYR A 519 -7.32 10.48 2.07
N ALA A 520 -7.20 9.57 3.04
CA ALA A 520 -6.14 9.61 4.05
C ALA A 520 -4.73 9.53 3.44
N GLN A 521 -4.56 8.75 2.37
CA GLN A 521 -3.29 8.63 1.63
C GLN A 521 -2.73 9.97 1.14
N TYR A 522 -3.61 10.93 0.84
CA TYR A 522 -3.21 12.26 0.38
C TYR A 522 -3.25 13.31 1.50
N LEU A 523 -4.32 13.31 2.30
CA LEU A 523 -4.50 14.29 3.37
C LEU A 523 -3.40 14.22 4.44
N GLN A 524 -2.72 13.09 4.58
CA GLN A 524 -1.63 12.90 5.55
C GLN A 524 -0.44 13.83 5.37
N TYR A 525 -0.22 14.40 4.17
CA TYR A 525 0.87 15.35 3.93
C TYR A 525 0.59 16.75 4.47
N PHE A 526 -0.70 17.06 4.69
CA PHE A 526 -1.19 18.37 5.13
C PHE A 526 -1.53 18.33 6.62
N SER A 527 -1.73 19.48 7.24
CA SER A 527 -2.43 19.53 8.52
C SER A 527 -3.87 19.05 8.31
N THR A 528 -4.34 18.09 9.10
CA THR A 528 -5.69 17.54 8.97
C THR A 528 -6.27 17.10 10.31
N TYR A 529 -7.49 16.58 10.32
CA TYR A 529 -8.16 16.23 11.57
C TYR A 529 -7.54 14.99 12.25
N PHE A 530 -6.99 14.05 11.49
CA PHE A 530 -6.48 12.78 12.00
C PHE A 530 -4.99 12.80 12.38
N ASN A 531 -4.23 13.82 11.96
CA ASN A 531 -2.85 14.06 12.45
C ASN A 531 -2.79 15.23 13.45
N ASN A 532 -3.93 15.70 13.95
CA ASN A 532 -3.96 16.76 14.93
C ASN A 532 -3.25 16.35 16.24
N ASN A 533 -2.29 17.17 16.69
CA ASN A 533 -1.39 16.89 17.82
C ASN A 533 -0.40 15.74 17.58
N ILE A 534 -0.17 15.34 16.33
CA ILE A 534 0.90 14.42 15.94
C ILE A 534 1.93 15.27 15.18
N GLY A 535 3.18 15.33 15.67
CA GLY A 535 4.22 16.09 15.00
C GLY A 535 4.61 15.45 13.66
N PRO A 536 5.16 16.23 12.71
CA PRO A 536 5.82 15.66 11.54
C PRO A 536 6.91 14.66 11.95
N GLY A 537 6.87 13.47 11.37
CA GLY A 537 7.79 12.39 11.74
C GLY A 537 7.40 11.61 13.01
N ASP A 538 6.46 12.08 13.83
CA ASP A 538 5.92 11.26 14.93
C ASP A 538 5.07 10.11 14.39
N PHE A 539 4.51 9.25 15.24
CA PHE A 539 3.73 8.12 14.78
C PHE A 539 2.26 8.45 14.54
N LEU A 540 1.76 8.12 13.35
CA LEU A 540 0.42 8.41 12.87
C LEU A 540 -0.38 7.12 12.67
N TRP A 541 -1.65 7.15 13.07
CA TRP A 541 -2.64 6.15 12.68
C TRP A 541 -3.66 6.78 11.73
N ALA A 542 -3.34 6.77 10.43
CA ALA A 542 -4.23 7.34 9.44
C ALA A 542 -5.52 6.49 9.29
N PRO A 543 -6.67 7.11 8.99
CA PRO A 543 -7.91 6.37 8.77
C PRO A 543 -7.77 5.30 7.68
N GLY A 544 -8.27 4.10 7.95
CA GLY A 544 -8.20 2.96 7.02
C GLY A 544 -6.89 2.19 7.06
N TYR A 545 -5.84 2.73 7.69
CA TYR A 545 -4.63 1.98 8.00
C TYR A 545 -4.83 1.11 9.23
N TRP A 546 -4.18 -0.04 9.23
CA TRP A 546 -4.25 -1.03 10.30
C TRP A 546 -2.95 -1.14 11.11
N ALA A 547 -1.91 -0.45 10.65
CA ALA A 547 -0.64 -0.27 11.34
C ALA A 547 -0.34 1.23 11.43
N PRO A 548 0.27 1.69 12.53
CA PRO A 548 0.82 3.04 12.58
C PRO A 548 2.13 3.12 11.77
N PHE A 549 2.48 4.33 11.34
CA PHE A 549 3.70 4.63 10.59
C PHE A 549 4.20 6.05 10.94
N ARG A 550 5.40 6.41 10.52
CA ARG A 550 5.95 7.77 10.74
C ARG A 550 5.15 8.78 9.90
N SER A 551 4.65 9.83 10.53
CA SER A 551 3.79 10.87 9.97
C SER A 551 4.51 11.53 8.79
N PRO A 552 3.98 11.40 7.57
CA PRO A 552 4.57 11.99 6.36
C PRO A 552 4.16 13.46 6.20
N GLN A 553 3.56 14.09 7.23
CA GLN A 553 3.15 15.48 7.15
C GLN A 553 4.34 16.37 6.80
N ILE A 554 4.20 17.15 5.73
CA ILE A 554 5.23 18.07 5.24
C ILE A 554 4.69 19.43 4.85
N PHE A 555 3.38 19.63 4.78
CA PHE A 555 2.78 20.93 4.44
C PHE A 555 2.11 21.58 5.67
N GLU A 556 2.33 22.88 5.82
CA GLU A 556 1.74 23.70 6.89
C GLU A 556 0.21 23.85 6.71
N GLU A 557 -0.24 23.88 5.46
CA GLU A 557 -1.61 24.14 5.08
C GLU A 557 -2.58 23.06 5.60
N TYR A 558 -3.79 23.49 5.97
CA TYR A 558 -4.85 22.59 6.38
C TYR A 558 -5.64 22.10 5.17
N LEU A 559 -5.85 20.79 5.08
CA LEU A 559 -6.68 20.16 4.06
C LEU A 559 -7.54 19.05 4.69
N ASP A 560 -8.85 19.14 4.46
CA ASP A 560 -9.80 18.07 4.76
C ASP A 560 -10.41 17.49 3.49
N GLN A 561 -11.23 16.45 3.63
CA GLN A 561 -11.89 15.79 2.51
C GLN A 561 -12.71 16.78 1.66
N LYS A 562 -13.46 17.67 2.32
CA LYS A 562 -14.33 18.62 1.60
C LYS A 562 -13.49 19.65 0.83
N GLY A 563 -12.43 20.16 1.43
CA GLY A 563 -11.53 21.11 0.79
C GLY A 563 -10.87 20.50 -0.44
N LEU A 564 -10.48 19.23 -0.37
CA LEU A 564 -9.95 18.51 -1.53
C LEU A 564 -11.01 18.28 -2.61
N ASP A 565 -12.23 17.85 -2.24
CA ASP A 565 -13.34 17.65 -3.18
C ASP A 565 -13.75 18.96 -3.89
N ASP A 566 -13.73 20.09 -3.18
CA ASP A 566 -14.04 21.41 -3.74
C ASP A 566 -13.00 21.86 -4.80
N LEU A 567 -11.79 21.30 -4.77
CA LEU A 567 -10.70 21.59 -5.72
C LEU A 567 -10.66 20.63 -6.91
N LEU A 568 -11.36 19.50 -6.84
CA LEU A 568 -11.37 18.53 -7.91
C LEU A 568 -12.15 19.04 -9.13
N GLU A 569 -11.46 19.06 -10.27
CA GLU A 569 -12.05 19.36 -11.56
C GLU A 569 -12.07 18.12 -12.46
N PRO A 570 -13.25 17.67 -12.93
CA PRO A 570 -13.31 16.57 -13.87
C PRO A 570 -12.60 16.90 -15.19
N VAL A 571 -11.99 15.89 -15.78
CA VAL A 571 -11.42 15.93 -17.14
C VAL A 571 -12.50 15.42 -18.11
N PRO A 572 -12.98 16.24 -19.06
CA PRO A 572 -14.09 15.86 -19.94
C PRO A 572 -13.85 14.55 -20.71
N ASN A 573 -14.89 13.73 -20.83
CA ASN A 573 -14.87 12.43 -21.55
C ASN A 573 -13.91 11.38 -20.96
N THR A 574 -13.53 11.54 -19.70
CA THR A 574 -12.70 10.59 -18.97
C THR A 574 -13.26 10.38 -17.58
N ASN A 575 -12.74 9.39 -16.85
CA ASN A 575 -13.03 9.18 -15.45
C ASN A 575 -11.94 9.78 -14.53
N PHE A 576 -11.27 10.85 -14.99
CA PHE A 576 -10.17 11.48 -14.26
C PHE A 576 -10.62 12.81 -13.67
N THR A 577 -10.03 13.16 -12.55
CA THR A 577 -10.14 14.49 -11.96
C THR A 577 -8.74 15.07 -11.78
N THR A 578 -8.64 16.40 -11.74
CA THR A 578 -7.39 17.08 -11.40
C THR A 578 -7.64 18.11 -10.33
N ALA A 579 -6.67 18.37 -9.46
CA ALA A 579 -6.71 19.49 -8.53
C ALA A 579 -5.39 20.26 -8.57
N LEU A 580 -5.48 21.58 -8.36
CA LEU A 580 -4.33 22.43 -8.10
C LEU A 580 -4.28 22.76 -6.62
N LEU A 581 -3.15 22.46 -5.99
CA LEU A 581 -2.90 22.73 -4.59
C LEU A 581 -1.57 23.47 -4.43
N THR A 582 -1.36 24.01 -3.25
CA THR A 582 -0.10 24.61 -2.84
C THR A 582 0.23 24.15 -1.44
N GLY A 583 1.52 23.92 -1.18
CA GLY A 583 2.03 23.53 0.13
C GLY A 583 3.30 24.31 0.47
N THR A 584 3.42 24.73 1.72
CA THR A 584 4.65 25.29 2.30
C THR A 584 5.26 24.22 3.19
N THR A 585 6.48 23.82 2.87
CA THR A 585 7.14 22.76 3.63
C THR A 585 7.34 23.14 5.10
N ILE A 586 7.14 22.18 6.01
CA ILE A 586 7.49 22.24 7.43
C ILE A 586 8.61 21.25 7.74
N ASP A 587 9.29 21.42 8.87
CA ASP A 587 10.36 20.52 9.27
C ASP A 587 9.78 19.11 9.54
N ASN A 588 10.31 18.12 8.84
CA ASN A 588 10.07 16.70 9.11
C ASN A 588 11.41 15.97 9.06
N PRO A 589 12.15 15.92 10.19
CA PRO A 589 13.51 15.41 10.22
C PRO A 589 13.59 13.94 9.85
N SER A 590 12.55 13.15 10.13
CA SER A 590 12.47 11.72 9.81
C SER A 590 12.57 11.43 8.32
N PHE A 591 12.21 12.41 7.49
CA PHE A 591 12.29 12.36 6.04
C PHE A 591 13.27 13.39 5.47
N GLY A 592 14.04 14.05 6.35
CA GLY A 592 15.01 15.08 5.99
C GLY A 592 14.40 16.31 5.29
N VAL A 593 13.12 16.59 5.54
CA VAL A 593 12.43 17.77 5.02
C VAL A 593 12.67 18.95 5.95
N THR A 594 12.95 20.10 5.35
CA THR A 594 13.24 21.39 5.97
C THR A 594 12.17 22.40 5.61
N ALA A 595 11.82 23.27 6.56
CA ALA A 595 10.75 24.24 6.40
C ALA A 595 11.06 25.39 5.43
N GLY A 596 10.04 25.84 4.68
CA GLY A 596 10.04 27.10 3.94
C GLY A 596 10.29 27.03 2.43
N MET A 597 10.32 25.84 1.84
CA MET A 597 10.17 25.64 0.39
C MET A 597 8.69 25.68 0.00
N SER A 598 8.36 26.42 -1.05
CA SER A 598 7.01 26.44 -1.63
C SER A 598 6.87 25.31 -2.64
N VAL A 599 5.74 24.61 -2.62
CA VAL A 599 5.43 23.51 -3.53
C VAL A 599 4.10 23.81 -4.21
N GLU A 600 4.12 23.97 -5.53
CA GLU A 600 2.90 23.98 -6.34
C GLU A 600 2.59 22.54 -6.74
N ILE A 601 1.35 22.09 -6.59
CA ILE A 601 0.99 20.70 -6.74
C ILE A 601 -0.10 20.56 -7.80
N LEU A 602 0.16 19.74 -8.81
CA LEU A 602 -0.84 19.23 -9.74
C LEU A 602 -1.15 17.79 -9.38
N LEU A 603 -2.34 17.56 -8.84
CA LEU A 603 -2.85 16.23 -8.56
C LEU A 603 -3.64 15.73 -9.77
N LEU A 604 -3.21 14.59 -10.32
CA LEU A 604 -3.88 13.84 -11.36
C LEU A 604 -4.50 12.60 -10.72
N ASN A 605 -5.82 12.58 -10.61
CA ASN A 605 -6.55 11.56 -9.88
C ASN A 605 -7.33 10.64 -10.83
N LEU A 606 -6.97 9.36 -10.81
CA LEU A 606 -7.66 8.28 -11.50
C LEU A 606 -8.88 7.83 -10.69
N ASN A 607 -10.07 7.78 -11.29
CA ASN A 607 -11.28 7.27 -10.63
C ASN A 607 -11.77 5.96 -11.26
N GLU A 608 -10.89 5.25 -11.96
CA GLU A 608 -11.25 4.01 -12.65
C GLU A 608 -11.44 2.85 -11.68
N ASN A 609 -12.57 2.18 -11.81
CA ASN A 609 -12.92 1.00 -11.02
C ASN A 609 -12.32 -0.28 -11.66
N ILE A 610 -10.99 -0.33 -11.70
CA ILE A 610 -10.22 -1.48 -12.18
C ILE A 610 -9.46 -2.04 -10.97
N THR A 611 -9.44 -3.36 -10.78
CA THR A 611 -8.73 -3.97 -9.65
C THR A 611 -7.22 -3.68 -9.69
N THR A 612 -6.61 -3.53 -8.50
CA THR A 612 -5.15 -3.46 -8.36
C THR A 612 -4.48 -4.83 -8.40
N PHE A 613 -5.26 -5.92 -8.28
CA PHE A 613 -4.77 -7.30 -8.27
C PHE A 613 -5.27 -8.01 -9.54
N VAL A 614 -4.48 -7.97 -10.60
CA VAL A 614 -4.76 -8.70 -11.83
C VAL A 614 -3.89 -9.94 -11.82
N VAL A 615 -4.44 -11.03 -11.29
CA VAL A 615 -3.68 -12.24 -11.01
C VAL A 615 -4.34 -13.45 -11.65
N GLY A 616 -3.56 -14.23 -12.40
CA GLY A 616 -4.03 -15.42 -13.08
C GLY A 616 -4.78 -15.13 -14.39
N LYS A 617 -4.89 -16.15 -15.24
CA LYS A 617 -5.39 -16.02 -16.61
C LYS A 617 -6.76 -15.37 -16.74
N GLN A 618 -7.71 -15.71 -15.85
CA GLN A 618 -9.07 -15.17 -15.92
C GLN A 618 -9.10 -13.67 -15.60
N ALA A 619 -8.35 -13.23 -14.59
CA ALA A 619 -8.24 -11.81 -14.27
C ALA A 619 -7.54 -11.06 -15.41
N VAL A 620 -6.46 -11.64 -15.98
CA VAL A 620 -5.77 -11.06 -17.14
C VAL A 620 -6.74 -10.89 -18.31
N GLU A 621 -7.44 -11.94 -18.74
CA GLU A 621 -8.45 -11.87 -19.82
C GLU A 621 -9.53 -10.81 -19.54
N LYS A 622 -9.98 -10.73 -18.29
CA LYS A 622 -11.02 -9.77 -17.87
C LYS A 622 -10.53 -8.32 -17.88
N PHE A 623 -9.29 -8.07 -17.47
CA PHE A 623 -8.79 -6.72 -17.19
C PHE A 623 -7.80 -6.17 -18.21
N THR A 624 -7.30 -6.95 -19.16
CA THR A 624 -6.43 -6.45 -20.25
C THR A 624 -7.06 -5.30 -21.02
N ASP A 625 -8.26 -5.49 -21.57
CA ASP A 625 -8.93 -4.44 -22.35
C ASP A 625 -9.29 -3.21 -21.49
N PRO A 626 -9.83 -3.34 -20.26
CA PRO A 626 -10.01 -2.21 -19.36
C PRO A 626 -8.73 -1.40 -19.09
N LEU A 627 -7.61 -2.08 -18.79
CA LEU A 627 -6.33 -1.42 -18.54
C LEU A 627 -5.81 -0.71 -19.79
N ALA A 628 -5.84 -1.35 -20.95
CA ALA A 628 -5.42 -0.75 -22.22
C ALA A 628 -6.28 0.46 -22.60
N ASN A 629 -7.60 0.38 -22.40
CA ASN A 629 -8.52 1.50 -22.64
C ASN A 629 -8.27 2.67 -21.69
N MET A 630 -7.97 2.41 -20.42
CA MET A 630 -7.59 3.43 -19.45
C MET A 630 -6.32 4.15 -19.89
N THR A 631 -5.24 3.41 -20.21
CA THR A 631 -3.98 3.99 -20.72
C THR A 631 -4.22 4.87 -21.94
N ARG A 632 -4.98 4.36 -22.92
CA ARG A 632 -5.36 5.12 -24.12
C ARG A 632 -6.15 6.38 -23.78
N SER A 633 -7.12 6.29 -22.87
CA SER A 633 -7.97 7.42 -22.51
C SER A 633 -7.18 8.53 -21.82
N ILE A 634 -6.18 8.20 -20.99
CA ILE A 634 -5.25 9.17 -20.39
C ILE A 634 -4.46 9.86 -21.51
N ALA A 635 -3.80 9.09 -22.37
CA ALA A 635 -2.95 9.61 -23.44
C ALA A 635 -3.71 10.43 -24.49
N ALA A 636 -4.97 10.11 -24.76
CA ALA A 636 -5.81 10.83 -25.72
C ALA A 636 -6.40 12.14 -25.16
N SER A 637 -6.19 12.46 -23.89
CA SER A 637 -6.85 13.60 -23.23
C SER A 637 -6.12 14.92 -23.49
N GLU A 638 -6.55 15.65 -24.54
CA GLU A 638 -6.04 16.99 -24.86
C GLU A 638 -6.20 17.98 -23.70
N VAL A 639 -7.30 17.86 -22.93
CA VAL A 639 -7.55 18.72 -21.76
C VAL A 639 -6.51 18.45 -20.66
N LEU A 640 -6.17 17.19 -20.43
CA LEU A 640 -5.15 16.82 -19.45
C LEU A 640 -3.77 17.32 -19.89
N VAL A 641 -3.41 17.15 -21.18
CA VAL A 641 -2.18 17.70 -21.76
C VAL A 641 -2.12 19.22 -21.56
N GLN A 642 -3.21 19.93 -21.82
CA GLN A 642 -3.25 21.37 -21.64
C GLN A 642 -3.11 21.77 -20.16
N ARG A 643 -3.77 21.07 -19.24
CA ARG A 643 -3.62 21.32 -17.78
C ARG A 643 -2.19 21.09 -17.31
N VAL A 644 -1.51 20.06 -17.81
CA VAL A 644 -0.09 19.83 -17.50
C VAL A 644 0.78 20.96 -18.06
N ARG A 645 0.58 21.38 -19.30
CA ARG A 645 1.29 22.53 -19.90
C ARG A 645 1.06 23.82 -19.12
N ASP A 646 -0.18 24.14 -18.80
CA ASP A 646 -0.54 25.34 -18.05
C ASP A 646 0.09 25.33 -16.65
N PHE A 647 0.13 24.15 -16.02
CA PHE A 647 0.77 23.99 -14.72
C PHE A 647 2.28 24.21 -14.78
N VAL A 648 2.98 23.64 -15.76
CA VAL A 648 4.46 23.71 -15.82
C VAL A 648 4.98 25.01 -16.42
N GLY A 649 4.17 25.74 -17.19
CA GLY A 649 4.58 26.95 -17.94
C GLY A 649 5.35 26.62 -19.21
#